data_AF-A0A135LR71-F1
#
_entry.id   AF-A0A135LR71-F1
#
_cell.length_a   1.000
_cell.length_b   1.000
_cell.length_c   1.000
_cell.angle_alpha   90.00
_cell.angle_beta   90.00
_cell.angle_gamma   90.00
#
_symmetry.space_group_name_H-M   'P 1'
#
loop_
_entity.id
_entity.type
_entity.pdbx_description
1 polymer ?
#
loop_
_entity_poly.entity_id
_entity_poly.type
_entity_poly.pdbx_seq_one_letter_code
_entity_poly.pdbx_strand_id
1 'polypeptide(L)'
;MLRLGQLWGTAALAALAVAAPSQPIRRDVSADLLGQLTLYSQWAGASYCTNNNNSTGNALSCAEGNCPLVEAADTLTLYEFDKKCSYGDVAGFLAVDKTNKLLVVSFRGSRSLSTWLANIDFGLDDSTGICSGCEVHGGFWDSWKTVADDLTAKIKAAQTTYPGHTLIVTGHSFGAAIASVGGTVLRNAGFDPQVYSYASPRLGNKAFAQYMTDQGSLWRVTHTADLVPKLPPAFAGFSHSSPEYWITSDDQATVTTSDIDVIEGVGSKAGNAGTSKADTEAHNWYLGHIDACQLPSNLTMLFAPSGPQGPRRRSRMKAIFLTIFIVFALYFLFFSTTAKSPVKVKTEAGSYAQKHGSAKQTGELARPVRKQKDMIVASMKNDDTSWLSEYFPDWTKSIYVVDDKHAPLTVTRNKGRESMVYLTYIIDNYNNLPDTMLFIHSKRYQWHNDDPYYDGIPPLQNFQIPYLQEQGYVNLRCVWTLGCPAEIRPLTDTHRSDVHAGEYFKNGFMELFPGVPIPEEVGVSCCAQFGVSRAKVLERPRSDYERFRTWLMDTPLGDDLSGRIMEYSWHMIFGKDPVHCPNAKECYCKVFGLCDLTCPWEGGCDDRYSLPPFSSLPKGWPNIGWKGQPQDTTHGLPET
;
A
#
# COMPACT_ATOMS: atom_id res chain seq x y z
N MET A 1 -6.92 -66.59 27.96
CA MET A 1 -5.88 -65.88 27.19
C MET A 1 -6.40 -65.70 25.77
N LEU A 2 -6.39 -64.45 25.31
CA LEU A 2 -6.68 -63.87 23.98
C LEU A 2 -7.48 -64.67 22.94
N ARG A 3 -8.58 -64.06 22.48
CA ARG A 3 -9.26 -64.39 21.23
C ARG A 3 -9.50 -63.12 20.40
N LEU A 4 -9.25 -63.30 19.10
CA LEU A 4 -9.71 -62.55 17.93
C LEU A 4 -9.05 -61.20 17.57
N GLY A 5 -8.51 -61.19 16.35
CA GLY A 5 -8.24 -60.00 15.53
C GLY A 5 -7.94 -60.44 14.10
N GLN A 6 -9.00 -60.59 13.29
CA GLN A 6 -8.98 -61.03 11.90
C GLN A 6 -8.32 -60.01 10.95
N LEU A 7 -7.63 -60.56 9.95
CA LEU A 7 -7.23 -59.92 8.70
C LEU A 7 -8.41 -59.27 7.97
N TRP A 8 -8.25 -58.01 7.56
CA TRP A 8 -8.89 -57.44 6.37
C TRP A 8 -7.83 -56.66 5.59
N GLY A 9 -7.64 -57.05 4.34
CA GLY A 9 -6.67 -56.47 3.43
C GLY A 9 -7.15 -55.17 2.79
N THR A 10 -6.20 -54.30 2.48
CA THR A 10 -6.37 -53.17 1.57
C THR A 10 -5.52 -53.42 0.34
N ALA A 11 -6.18 -53.59 -0.80
CA ALA A 11 -5.54 -53.62 -2.11
C ALA A 11 -5.06 -52.21 -2.46
N ALA A 12 -3.76 -52.04 -2.64
CA ALA A 12 -3.19 -50.81 -3.21
C ALA A 12 -3.35 -50.83 -4.73
N LEU A 13 -4.34 -50.08 -5.24
CA LEU A 13 -4.43 -49.73 -6.66
C LEU A 13 -3.47 -48.56 -6.93
N ALA A 14 -2.27 -48.89 -7.41
CA ALA A 14 -1.35 -47.90 -7.95
C ALA A 14 -1.86 -47.45 -9.33
N ALA A 15 -2.62 -46.35 -9.37
CA ALA A 15 -2.89 -45.64 -10.61
C ALA A 15 -1.66 -44.80 -10.97
N LEU A 16 -0.80 -45.32 -11.85
CA LEU A 16 0.21 -44.53 -12.55
C LEU A 16 -0.48 -43.60 -13.54
N ALA A 17 -0.91 -42.43 -13.07
CA ALA A 17 -1.22 -41.31 -13.94
C ALA A 17 0.11 -40.70 -14.41
N VAL A 18 0.59 -41.12 -15.58
CA VAL A 18 1.60 -40.35 -16.31
C VAL A 18 0.90 -39.10 -16.82
N ALA A 19 0.95 -38.03 -16.04
CA ALA A 19 0.66 -36.69 -16.54
C ALA A 19 1.80 -36.32 -17.49
N ALA A 20 1.55 -36.38 -18.79
CA ALA A 20 2.44 -35.78 -19.76
C ALA A 20 2.46 -34.25 -19.51
N PRO A 21 3.63 -33.61 -19.38
CA PRO A 21 3.69 -32.15 -19.31
C PRO A 21 3.26 -31.62 -20.67
N SER A 22 2.10 -30.95 -20.73
CA SER A 22 1.76 -30.09 -21.86
C SER A 22 2.70 -28.89 -21.81
N GLN A 23 3.84 -28.99 -22.47
CA GLN A 23 4.66 -27.82 -22.79
C GLN A 23 3.80 -26.89 -23.65
N PRO A 24 3.60 -25.62 -23.28
CA PRO A 24 2.92 -24.67 -24.16
C PRO A 24 3.70 -24.61 -25.48
N ILE A 25 2.97 -24.72 -26.60
CA ILE A 25 3.58 -24.60 -27.93
C ILE A 25 4.03 -23.15 -28.05
N ARG A 26 5.32 -22.89 -27.86
CA ARG A 26 5.94 -21.57 -28.01
C ARG A 26 5.76 -21.11 -29.46
N ARG A 27 4.92 -20.09 -29.67
CA ARG A 27 4.80 -19.39 -30.95
C ARG A 27 5.27 -17.96 -30.72
N ASP A 28 6.37 -17.60 -31.37
CA ASP A 28 6.86 -16.23 -31.41
C ASP A 28 5.75 -15.29 -31.89
N VAL A 29 5.64 -14.11 -31.26
CA VAL A 29 4.74 -13.06 -31.75
C VAL A 29 5.30 -12.42 -33.03
N SER A 30 4.45 -11.87 -33.90
CA SER A 30 4.95 -11.16 -35.08
C SER A 30 5.66 -9.86 -34.69
N ALA A 31 6.62 -9.43 -35.52
CA ALA A 31 7.29 -8.14 -35.34
C ALA A 31 6.30 -6.97 -35.33
N ASP A 32 5.24 -7.05 -36.15
CA ASP A 32 4.16 -6.05 -36.18
C ASP A 32 3.40 -5.98 -34.86
N LEU A 33 3.09 -7.14 -34.26
CA LEU A 33 2.41 -7.20 -32.97
C LEU A 33 3.31 -6.66 -31.86
N LEU A 34 4.59 -7.04 -31.82
CA LEU A 34 5.55 -6.45 -30.87
C LEU A 34 5.64 -4.91 -31.03
N GLY A 35 5.62 -4.42 -32.28
CA GLY A 35 5.59 -2.99 -32.59
C GLY A 35 4.33 -2.30 -32.03
N GLN A 36 3.16 -2.92 -32.20
CA GLN A 36 1.89 -2.42 -31.64
C GLN A 36 1.91 -2.42 -30.10
N LEU A 37 2.31 -3.53 -29.48
CA LEU A 37 2.43 -3.63 -28.03
C LEU A 37 3.39 -2.57 -27.48
N THR A 38 4.48 -2.28 -28.20
CA THR A 38 5.45 -1.25 -27.79
C THR A 38 4.89 0.16 -27.96
N LEU A 39 4.19 0.45 -29.06
CA LEU A 39 3.56 1.76 -29.26
C LEU A 39 2.53 2.04 -28.16
N TYR A 40 1.65 1.09 -27.88
CA TYR A 40 0.57 1.32 -26.91
C TYR A 40 1.05 1.28 -25.46
N SER A 41 2.19 0.65 -25.14
CA SER A 41 2.80 0.79 -23.81
C SER A 41 3.33 2.21 -23.60
N GLN A 42 3.83 2.85 -24.65
CA GLN A 42 4.25 4.26 -24.60
C GLN A 42 3.06 5.22 -24.47
N TRP A 43 1.92 4.91 -25.09
CA TRP A 43 0.68 5.66 -24.85
C TRP A 43 0.19 5.53 -23.40
N ALA A 44 0.25 4.32 -22.83
CA ALA A 44 -0.04 4.11 -21.42
C ALA A 44 0.96 4.88 -20.53
N GLY A 45 2.26 4.84 -20.86
CA GLY A 45 3.30 5.56 -20.13
C GLY A 45 3.18 7.08 -20.20
N ALA A 46 2.74 7.62 -21.33
CA ALA A 46 2.51 9.06 -21.52
C ALA A 46 1.44 9.63 -20.57
N SER A 47 0.50 8.79 -20.10
CA SER A 47 -0.53 9.20 -19.14
C SER A 47 0.01 9.50 -17.73
N TYR A 48 1.24 9.06 -17.42
CA TYR A 48 1.91 9.41 -16.16
C TYR A 48 2.54 10.81 -16.21
N CYS A 49 2.81 11.36 -17.39
CA CYS A 49 3.45 12.67 -17.51
C CYS A 49 2.44 13.77 -17.19
N THR A 50 2.70 14.54 -16.13
CA THR A 50 1.72 15.52 -15.62
C THR A 50 1.36 16.60 -16.66
N ASN A 51 2.31 16.97 -17.52
CA ASN A 51 2.09 17.88 -18.65
C ASN A 51 1.03 17.38 -19.64
N ASN A 52 0.81 16.06 -19.75
CA ASN A 52 -0.16 15.49 -20.68
C ASN A 52 -1.59 15.41 -20.09
N ASN A 53 -1.77 15.75 -18.81
CA ASN A 53 -3.07 15.70 -18.12
C ASN A 53 -3.54 17.08 -17.64
N ASN A 54 -2.85 18.16 -18.02
CA ASN A 54 -3.19 19.53 -17.64
C ASN A 54 -2.89 20.58 -18.73
N SER A 55 -2.72 20.15 -19.98
CA SER A 55 -2.33 21.02 -21.10
C SER A 55 -3.09 20.70 -22.40
N THR A 56 -4.42 20.58 -22.29
CA THR A 56 -5.30 20.23 -23.41
C THR A 56 -5.03 21.07 -24.66
N GLY A 57 -4.90 20.41 -25.81
CA GLY A 57 -4.58 21.05 -27.09
C GLY A 57 -3.09 21.09 -27.42
N ASN A 58 -2.25 20.43 -26.62
CA ASN A 58 -0.83 20.25 -26.91
C ASN A 58 -0.54 18.87 -27.51
N ALA A 59 0.60 18.77 -28.19
CA ALA A 59 1.19 17.47 -28.52
C ALA A 59 1.67 16.78 -27.25
N LEU A 60 1.57 15.45 -27.23
CA LEU A 60 2.04 14.65 -26.12
C LEU A 60 3.57 14.67 -26.05
N SER A 61 4.09 14.77 -24.83
CA SER A 61 5.53 14.74 -24.58
C SER A 61 5.87 14.02 -23.28
N CYS A 62 7.00 13.33 -23.27
CA CYS A 62 7.52 12.55 -22.17
C CYS A 62 8.98 12.92 -21.91
N ALA A 63 9.21 13.85 -20.99
CA ALA A 63 10.55 14.36 -20.68
C ALA A 63 11.56 13.25 -20.30
N GLU A 64 11.08 12.13 -19.75
CA GLU A 64 11.91 10.98 -19.37
C GLU A 64 12.25 10.04 -20.54
N GLY A 65 11.76 10.32 -21.75
CA GLY A 65 12.05 9.53 -22.94
C GLY A 65 11.37 8.15 -22.96
N ASN A 66 10.32 7.95 -22.18
CA ASN A 66 9.53 6.70 -22.14
C ASN A 66 8.41 6.65 -23.18
N CYS A 67 8.22 7.67 -24.03
CA CYS A 67 7.25 7.62 -25.14
C CYS A 67 7.76 8.14 -26.52
N PRO A 68 8.97 7.78 -26.98
CA PRO A 68 9.56 8.34 -28.20
C PRO A 68 8.75 8.12 -29.49
N LEU A 69 7.99 7.03 -29.61
CA LEU A 69 7.12 6.76 -30.75
C LEU A 69 5.88 7.66 -30.75
N VAL A 70 5.37 8.00 -29.56
CA VAL A 70 4.25 8.94 -29.38
C VAL A 70 4.71 10.37 -29.69
N GLU A 71 5.90 10.76 -29.23
CA GLU A 71 6.48 12.08 -29.53
C GLU A 71 6.84 12.27 -31.02
N ALA A 72 7.20 11.18 -31.71
CA ALA A 72 7.49 11.22 -33.15
C ALA A 72 6.22 11.37 -34.01
N ALA A 73 5.03 11.14 -33.46
CA ALA A 73 3.76 11.23 -34.16
C ALA A 73 3.12 12.63 -34.05
N ASP A 74 2.28 13.00 -35.02
CA ASP A 74 1.46 14.22 -34.95
C ASP A 74 0.28 14.00 -34.01
N THR A 75 0.54 14.22 -32.71
CA THR A 75 -0.43 14.02 -31.63
C THR A 75 -1.05 15.34 -31.15
N LEU A 76 -2.29 15.25 -30.65
CA LEU A 76 -2.99 16.35 -30.02
C LEU A 76 -3.94 15.84 -28.93
N THR A 77 -3.81 16.33 -27.69
CA THR A 77 -4.79 16.03 -26.64
C THR A 77 -6.11 16.76 -26.92
N LEU A 78 -7.20 16.00 -27.02
CA LEU A 78 -8.56 16.51 -27.29
C LEU A 78 -9.34 16.75 -26.01
N TYR A 79 -9.07 15.95 -24.99
CA TYR A 79 -9.69 16.03 -23.67
C TYR A 79 -8.77 15.40 -22.64
N GLU A 80 -8.62 16.03 -21.49
CA GLU A 80 -7.81 15.54 -20.37
C GLU A 80 -8.68 15.52 -19.12
N PHE A 81 -8.44 14.56 -18.24
CA PHE A 81 -9.20 14.39 -17.02
C PHE A 81 -8.29 14.01 -15.86
N ASP A 82 -8.61 14.55 -14.69
CA ASP A 82 -8.06 14.17 -13.39
C ASP A 82 -9.20 14.33 -12.36
N LYS A 83 -9.87 13.21 -12.06
CA LYS A 83 -11.07 13.17 -11.23
C LYS A 83 -10.78 12.36 -9.97
N LYS A 84 -11.16 12.90 -8.81
CA LYS A 84 -11.07 12.18 -7.54
C LYS A 84 -12.31 11.30 -7.36
N CYS A 85 -12.11 10.05 -6.99
CA CYS A 85 -13.17 9.18 -6.45
C CYS A 85 -12.69 8.51 -5.16
N SER A 86 -13.62 7.88 -4.42
CA SER A 86 -13.32 7.24 -3.13
C SER A 86 -12.29 6.10 -3.22
N TYR A 87 -12.00 5.60 -4.43
CA TYR A 87 -11.14 4.44 -4.70
C TYR A 87 -9.83 4.79 -5.44
N GLY A 88 -9.60 6.06 -5.77
CA GLY A 88 -8.40 6.52 -6.46
C GLY A 88 -8.63 7.72 -7.38
N ASP A 89 -7.56 8.40 -7.76
CA ASP A 89 -7.61 9.47 -8.76
C ASP A 89 -7.65 8.86 -10.17
N VAL A 90 -8.76 9.07 -10.88
CA VAL A 90 -8.94 8.67 -12.29
C VAL A 90 -8.40 9.78 -13.18
N ALA A 91 -7.23 9.54 -13.77
CA ALA A 91 -6.56 10.52 -14.61
C ALA A 91 -6.15 9.95 -15.96
N GLY A 92 -6.04 10.81 -16.97
CA GLY A 92 -5.67 10.42 -18.33
C GLY A 92 -6.14 11.43 -19.37
N PHE A 93 -6.16 10.98 -20.62
CA PHE A 93 -6.55 11.81 -21.75
C PHE A 93 -7.20 11.01 -22.89
N LEU A 94 -7.94 11.72 -23.73
CA LEU A 94 -8.28 11.34 -25.10
C LEU A 94 -7.44 12.21 -26.04
N ALA A 95 -6.68 11.59 -26.93
CA ALA A 95 -5.85 12.26 -27.91
C ALA A 95 -6.08 11.71 -29.32
N VAL A 96 -5.76 12.50 -30.34
CA VAL A 96 -5.66 12.05 -31.72
C VAL A 96 -4.20 11.87 -32.10
N ASP A 97 -3.91 10.83 -32.86
CA ASP A 97 -2.66 10.61 -33.57
C ASP A 97 -2.96 10.63 -35.08
N LYS A 98 -2.56 11.71 -35.75
CA LYS A 98 -2.83 11.89 -37.18
C LYS A 98 -1.85 11.09 -38.05
N THR A 99 -0.69 10.72 -37.52
CA THR A 99 0.32 9.91 -38.22
C THR A 99 -0.19 8.48 -38.38
N ASN A 100 -0.63 7.88 -37.28
CA ASN A 100 -1.07 6.49 -37.23
C ASN A 100 -2.59 6.31 -37.40
N LYS A 101 -3.34 7.43 -37.56
CA LYS A 101 -4.80 7.47 -37.66
C LYS A 101 -5.49 6.82 -36.46
N LEU A 102 -5.14 7.27 -35.25
CA LEU A 102 -5.68 6.74 -34.00
C LEU A 102 -6.44 7.79 -33.21
N LEU A 103 -7.46 7.36 -32.49
CA LEU A 103 -8.03 8.06 -31.34
C LEU A 103 -7.68 7.25 -30.11
N VAL A 104 -6.87 7.79 -29.20
CA VAL A 104 -6.34 7.03 -28.06
C VAL A 104 -6.89 7.60 -26.77
N VAL A 105 -7.63 6.77 -26.02
CA VAL A 105 -7.96 7.01 -24.62
C VAL A 105 -6.92 6.31 -23.76
N SER A 106 -6.14 7.07 -23.01
CA SER A 106 -5.10 6.52 -22.12
C SER A 106 -5.43 6.83 -20.66
N PHE A 107 -5.42 5.80 -19.82
CA PHE A 107 -5.66 5.89 -18.38
C PHE A 107 -4.36 5.70 -17.60
N ARG A 108 -4.09 6.64 -16.69
CA ARG A 108 -2.97 6.57 -15.74
C ARG A 108 -3.27 5.55 -14.64
N GLY A 109 -2.24 4.83 -14.21
CA GLY A 109 -2.29 4.08 -12.96
C GLY A 109 -2.35 4.96 -11.71
N SER A 110 -2.43 4.29 -10.56
CA SER A 110 -2.37 4.95 -9.27
C SER A 110 -0.99 5.52 -9.06
N ARG A 111 -0.90 6.73 -8.53
CA ARG A 111 0.40 7.29 -8.17
C ARG A 111 1.07 6.45 -7.09
N SER A 112 0.34 5.78 -6.20
CA SER A 112 0.93 4.91 -5.17
C SER A 112 0.53 3.46 -5.36
N LEU A 113 1.36 2.62 -5.98
CA LEU A 113 1.00 1.22 -6.17
C LEU A 113 0.95 0.44 -4.85
N SER A 114 1.89 0.64 -3.93
CA SER A 114 1.85 -0.02 -2.61
C SER A 114 0.65 0.40 -1.78
N THR A 115 0.28 1.68 -1.79
CA THR A 115 -0.96 2.13 -1.13
C THR A 115 -2.18 1.54 -1.83
N TRP A 116 -2.19 1.45 -3.15
CA TRP A 116 -3.29 0.84 -3.89
C TRP A 116 -3.41 -0.66 -3.58
N LEU A 117 -2.29 -1.40 -3.58
CA LEU A 117 -2.22 -2.82 -3.21
C LEU A 117 -2.65 -3.06 -1.76
N ALA A 118 -2.33 -2.15 -0.84
CA ALA A 118 -2.73 -2.24 0.56
C ALA A 118 -4.22 -1.90 0.79
N ASN A 119 -4.85 -1.13 -0.12
CA ASN A 119 -6.24 -0.69 -0.03
C ASN A 119 -7.16 -1.38 -1.05
N ILE A 120 -6.68 -2.38 -1.77
CA ILE A 120 -7.46 -3.04 -2.82
C ILE A 120 -8.66 -3.75 -2.18
N ASP A 121 -9.85 -3.20 -2.44
CA ASP A 121 -11.11 -3.74 -1.97
C ASP A 121 -11.65 -4.69 -3.02
N PHE A 122 -11.45 -5.99 -2.83
CA PHE A 122 -11.78 -6.95 -3.87
C PHE A 122 -13.29 -7.21 -4.00
N GLY A 123 -14.16 -6.34 -3.46
CA GLY A 123 -15.60 -6.43 -3.61
C GLY A 123 -16.03 -6.52 -5.08
N LEU A 124 -16.78 -7.57 -5.40
CA LEU A 124 -17.46 -7.74 -6.68
C LEU A 124 -18.83 -7.07 -6.60
N ASP A 125 -19.03 -6.05 -7.41
CA ASP A 125 -20.33 -5.41 -7.58
C ASP A 125 -21.11 -6.10 -8.70
N ASP A 126 -22.41 -6.26 -8.49
CA ASP A 126 -23.31 -6.72 -9.54
C ASP A 126 -23.25 -5.76 -10.73
N SER A 127 -22.86 -6.33 -11.88
CA SER A 127 -22.70 -5.63 -13.14
C SER A 127 -23.48 -6.34 -14.25
N THR A 128 -24.61 -6.95 -13.89
CA THR A 128 -25.56 -7.55 -14.84
C THR A 128 -25.98 -6.64 -15.99
N GLY A 129 -25.91 -5.32 -15.78
CA GLY A 129 -26.10 -4.31 -16.84
C GLY A 129 -25.02 -4.30 -17.94
N ILE A 130 -23.84 -4.88 -17.70
CA ILE A 130 -22.79 -5.08 -18.71
C ILE A 130 -23.02 -6.41 -19.44
N CYS A 131 -23.22 -7.50 -18.70
CA CYS A 131 -23.47 -8.83 -19.23
C CYS A 131 -24.14 -9.72 -18.18
N SER A 132 -24.89 -10.73 -18.64
CA SER A 132 -25.62 -11.63 -17.75
C SER A 132 -24.67 -12.38 -16.80
N GLY A 133 -24.92 -12.27 -15.49
CA GLY A 133 -24.11 -12.91 -14.45
C GLY A 133 -22.73 -12.29 -14.22
N CYS A 134 -22.45 -11.13 -14.82
CA CYS A 134 -21.18 -10.45 -14.66
C CYS A 134 -21.12 -9.69 -13.35
N GLU A 135 -20.01 -9.88 -12.64
CA GLU A 135 -19.66 -9.09 -11.47
C GLU A 135 -18.27 -8.49 -11.72
N VAL A 136 -18.12 -7.21 -11.42
CA VAL A 136 -16.90 -6.42 -11.67
C VAL A 136 -16.45 -5.83 -10.34
N HIS A 137 -15.15 -5.69 -10.15
CA HIS A 137 -14.59 -5.03 -8.97
C HIS A 137 -15.21 -3.63 -8.78
N GLY A 138 -15.84 -3.37 -7.63
CA GLY A 138 -16.60 -2.14 -7.37
C GLY A 138 -15.77 -0.88 -7.54
N GLY A 139 -14.53 -0.87 -7.02
CA GLY A 139 -13.60 0.25 -7.24
C GLY A 139 -13.29 0.57 -8.70
N PHE A 140 -13.07 -0.44 -9.58
CA PHE A 140 -12.83 -0.20 -11.01
C PHE A 140 -14.11 0.25 -11.72
N TRP A 141 -15.26 -0.31 -11.31
CA TRP A 141 -16.56 0.07 -11.84
C TRP A 141 -16.92 1.52 -11.52
N ASP A 142 -16.78 1.94 -10.27
CA ASP A 142 -17.00 3.33 -9.82
C ASP A 142 -16.03 4.30 -10.48
N SER A 143 -14.77 3.89 -10.64
CA SER A 143 -13.76 4.69 -11.35
C SER A 143 -14.14 4.94 -12.80
N TRP A 144 -14.59 3.90 -13.52
CA TRP A 144 -15.10 4.06 -14.89
C TRP A 144 -16.33 4.97 -14.93
N LYS A 145 -17.33 4.74 -14.07
CA LYS A 145 -18.56 5.57 -14.03
C LYS A 145 -18.27 7.05 -13.83
N THR A 146 -17.22 7.39 -13.09
CA THR A 146 -16.82 8.80 -12.83
C THR A 146 -16.50 9.57 -14.11
N VAL A 147 -16.05 8.89 -15.17
CA VAL A 147 -15.63 9.51 -16.44
C VAL A 147 -16.45 9.04 -17.64
N ALA A 148 -17.33 8.05 -17.48
CA ALA A 148 -18.02 7.36 -18.57
C ALA A 148 -18.83 8.32 -19.47
N ASP A 149 -19.66 9.19 -18.90
CA ASP A 149 -20.53 10.08 -19.66
C ASP A 149 -19.72 11.11 -20.47
N ASP A 150 -18.77 11.78 -19.80
CA ASP A 150 -17.89 12.77 -20.41
C ASP A 150 -17.06 12.13 -21.53
N LEU A 151 -16.40 10.99 -21.26
CA LEU A 151 -15.58 10.31 -22.26
C LEU A 151 -16.41 9.81 -23.45
N THR A 152 -17.58 9.22 -23.21
CA THR A 152 -18.45 8.75 -24.29
C THR A 152 -18.85 9.89 -25.22
N ALA A 153 -19.21 11.06 -24.66
CA ALA A 153 -19.53 12.24 -25.46
C ALA A 153 -18.31 12.76 -26.24
N LYS A 154 -17.13 12.79 -25.61
CA LYS A 154 -15.88 13.26 -26.24
C LYS A 154 -15.38 12.33 -27.33
N ILE A 155 -15.45 11.02 -27.14
CA ILE A 155 -15.10 10.00 -28.14
C ILE A 155 -16.02 10.15 -29.35
N LYS A 156 -17.34 10.28 -29.15
CA LYS A 156 -18.30 10.46 -30.25
C LYS A 156 -18.01 11.74 -31.05
N ALA A 157 -17.70 12.84 -30.37
CA ALA A 157 -17.31 14.08 -31.03
C ALA A 157 -16.00 13.89 -31.83
N ALA A 158 -14.99 13.26 -31.24
CA ALA A 158 -13.71 13.00 -31.89
C ALA A 158 -13.84 12.10 -33.13
N GLN A 159 -14.66 11.04 -33.08
CA GLN A 159 -14.93 10.17 -34.23
C GLN A 159 -15.64 10.91 -35.38
N THR A 160 -16.45 11.93 -35.06
CA THR A 160 -17.08 12.79 -36.07
C THR A 160 -16.05 13.70 -36.74
N THR A 161 -15.11 14.24 -35.98
CA THR A 161 -14.03 15.11 -36.49
C THR A 161 -12.95 14.33 -37.23
N TYR A 162 -12.63 13.12 -36.79
CA TYR A 162 -11.56 12.27 -37.30
C TYR A 162 -12.11 10.92 -37.80
N PRO A 163 -12.93 10.93 -38.88
CA PRO A 163 -13.50 9.69 -39.40
C PRO A 163 -12.40 8.74 -39.88
N GLY A 164 -12.61 7.44 -39.69
CA GLY A 164 -11.68 6.39 -40.10
C GLY A 164 -10.44 6.23 -39.21
N HIS A 165 -10.37 6.93 -38.06
CA HIS A 165 -9.34 6.66 -37.05
C HIS A 165 -9.74 5.49 -36.16
N THR A 166 -8.80 4.61 -35.84
CA THR A 166 -9.04 3.47 -34.94
C THR A 166 -9.10 3.95 -33.50
N LEU A 167 -10.14 3.55 -32.77
CA LEU A 167 -10.26 3.85 -31.35
C LEU A 167 -9.40 2.85 -30.55
N ILE A 168 -8.42 3.37 -29.82
CA ILE A 168 -7.58 2.62 -28.90
C ILE A 168 -7.93 3.03 -27.47
N VAL A 169 -8.06 2.06 -26.58
CA VAL A 169 -8.20 2.29 -25.14
C VAL A 169 -7.07 1.57 -24.45
N THR A 170 -6.26 2.29 -23.69
CA THR A 170 -5.07 1.72 -23.05
C THR A 170 -4.83 2.26 -21.66
N GLY A 171 -4.00 1.56 -20.90
CA GLY A 171 -3.59 1.95 -19.57
C GLY A 171 -2.60 0.96 -18.98
N HIS A 172 -1.97 1.38 -17.90
CA HIS A 172 -1.05 0.58 -17.10
C HIS A 172 -1.60 0.43 -15.67
N SER A 173 -1.38 -0.73 -15.03
CA SER A 173 -1.73 -0.95 -13.62
C SER A 173 -3.24 -0.71 -13.35
N PHE A 174 -3.57 0.09 -12.34
CA PHE A 174 -4.95 0.58 -12.11
C PHE A 174 -5.61 1.20 -13.35
N GLY A 175 -4.85 1.92 -14.19
CA GLY A 175 -5.35 2.48 -15.44
C GLY A 175 -5.71 1.40 -16.47
N ALA A 176 -4.99 0.29 -16.48
CA ALA A 176 -5.28 -0.86 -17.33
C ALA A 176 -6.60 -1.54 -16.94
N ALA A 177 -6.94 -1.53 -15.65
CA ALA A 177 -8.23 -2.00 -15.16
C ALA A 177 -9.39 -1.15 -15.69
N ILE A 178 -9.28 0.17 -15.56
CA ILE A 178 -10.29 1.12 -16.05
C ILE A 178 -10.41 1.05 -17.58
N ALA A 179 -9.28 0.99 -18.28
CA ALA A 179 -9.23 0.85 -19.74
C ALA A 179 -9.99 -0.39 -20.23
N SER A 180 -9.83 -1.51 -19.54
CA SER A 180 -10.47 -2.78 -19.89
C SER A 180 -11.97 -2.77 -19.61
N VAL A 181 -12.38 -2.31 -18.41
CA VAL A 181 -13.80 -2.15 -18.06
C VAL A 181 -14.49 -1.18 -19.02
N GLY A 182 -13.87 -0.02 -19.24
CA GLY A 182 -14.39 1.02 -20.14
C GLY A 182 -14.48 0.56 -21.59
N GLY A 183 -13.46 -0.13 -22.09
CA GLY A 183 -13.47 -0.70 -23.45
C GLY A 183 -14.64 -1.68 -23.66
N THR A 184 -14.92 -2.53 -22.68
CA THR A 184 -16.07 -3.44 -22.71
C THR A 184 -17.40 -2.71 -22.71
N VAL A 185 -17.56 -1.68 -21.88
CA VAL A 185 -18.79 -0.88 -21.83
C VAL A 185 -18.98 -0.07 -23.11
N LEU A 186 -17.91 0.50 -23.67
CA LEU A 186 -17.95 1.23 -24.93
C LEU A 186 -18.37 0.33 -26.09
N ARG A 187 -17.92 -0.94 -26.12
CA ARG A 187 -18.41 -1.93 -27.10
C ARG A 187 -19.89 -2.17 -26.98
N ASN A 188 -20.41 -2.31 -25.77
CA ASN A 188 -21.85 -2.46 -25.53
C ASN A 188 -22.65 -1.23 -26.00
N ALA A 189 -22.04 -0.04 -25.95
CA ALA A 189 -22.61 1.21 -26.46
C ALA A 189 -22.45 1.40 -27.99
N GLY A 190 -21.89 0.43 -28.72
CA GLY A 190 -21.76 0.45 -30.18
C GLY A 190 -20.49 1.09 -30.71
N PHE A 191 -19.49 1.36 -29.87
CA PHE A 191 -18.15 1.74 -30.31
C PHE A 191 -17.31 0.50 -30.63
N ASP A 192 -16.22 0.67 -31.38
CA ASP A 192 -15.27 -0.41 -31.72
C ASP A 192 -13.84 -0.11 -31.21
N PRO A 193 -13.62 -0.08 -29.88
CA PRO A 193 -12.30 0.12 -29.32
C PRO A 193 -11.44 -1.15 -29.40
N GLN A 194 -10.14 -0.98 -29.67
CA GLN A 194 -9.11 -1.97 -29.38
C GLN A 194 -8.50 -1.68 -28.01
N VAL A 195 -8.42 -2.69 -27.14
CA VAL A 195 -7.99 -2.52 -25.75
C VAL A 195 -6.60 -3.11 -25.54
N TYR A 196 -5.66 -2.29 -25.10
CA TYR A 196 -4.30 -2.71 -24.73
C TYR A 196 -4.07 -2.44 -23.25
N SER A 197 -3.97 -3.50 -22.44
CA SER A 197 -3.87 -3.39 -20.99
C SER A 197 -2.53 -3.94 -20.50
N TYR A 198 -1.74 -3.10 -19.85
CA TYR A 198 -0.41 -3.45 -19.33
C TYR A 198 -0.50 -3.61 -17.81
N ALA A 199 -0.03 -4.73 -17.28
CA ALA A 199 0.00 -4.97 -15.85
C ALA A 199 -1.38 -4.91 -15.17
N SER A 200 -2.43 -5.30 -15.90
CA SER A 200 -3.81 -5.21 -15.42
C SER A 200 -4.08 -6.19 -14.27
N PRO A 201 -4.70 -5.76 -13.16
CA PRO A 201 -5.22 -6.68 -12.16
C PRO A 201 -6.42 -7.48 -12.71
N ARG A 202 -6.90 -8.48 -11.94
CA ARG A 202 -8.15 -9.17 -12.25
C ARG A 202 -9.33 -8.23 -12.07
N LEU A 203 -10.28 -8.25 -13.00
CA LEU A 203 -11.28 -7.17 -13.09
C LEU A 203 -12.65 -7.56 -12.57
N GLY A 204 -12.96 -8.85 -12.57
CA GLY A 204 -14.26 -9.35 -12.21
C GLY A 204 -14.29 -10.86 -12.16
N ASN A 205 -15.50 -11.41 -12.07
CA ASN A 205 -15.72 -12.84 -12.02
C ASN A 205 -15.42 -13.54 -13.35
N LYS A 206 -15.49 -14.87 -13.36
CA LYS A 206 -15.24 -15.66 -14.59
C LYS A 206 -16.20 -15.33 -15.73
N ALA A 207 -17.46 -14.98 -15.44
CA ALA A 207 -18.43 -14.60 -16.47
C ALA A 207 -17.99 -13.30 -17.17
N PHE A 208 -17.58 -12.30 -16.40
CA PHE A 208 -17.05 -11.05 -16.93
C PHE A 208 -15.76 -11.28 -17.74
N ALA A 209 -14.83 -12.08 -17.23
CA ALA A 209 -13.59 -12.43 -17.93
C ALA A 209 -13.84 -13.16 -19.26
N GLN A 210 -14.82 -14.07 -19.29
CA GLN A 210 -15.25 -14.75 -20.52
C GLN A 210 -15.90 -13.76 -21.48
N TYR A 211 -16.78 -12.89 -21.00
CA TYR A 211 -17.44 -11.89 -21.83
C TYR A 211 -16.44 -10.95 -22.52
N MET A 212 -15.43 -10.45 -21.79
CA MET A 212 -14.35 -9.66 -22.39
C MET A 212 -13.56 -10.43 -23.44
N THR A 213 -13.32 -11.73 -23.20
CA THR A 213 -12.62 -12.62 -24.15
C THR A 213 -13.43 -12.79 -25.43
N ASP A 214 -14.75 -13.02 -25.30
CA ASP A 214 -15.66 -13.26 -26.42
C ASP A 214 -15.90 -11.99 -27.26
N GLN A 215 -15.83 -10.80 -26.65
CA GLN A 215 -15.85 -9.53 -27.37
C GLN A 215 -14.62 -9.32 -28.29
N GLY A 216 -13.50 -10.00 -28.01
CA GLY A 216 -12.27 -9.89 -28.78
C GLY A 216 -11.56 -8.53 -28.64
N SER A 217 -10.57 -8.29 -29.51
CA SER A 217 -9.79 -7.04 -29.58
C SER A 217 -9.20 -6.60 -28.22
N LEU A 218 -8.73 -7.56 -27.43
CA LEU A 218 -8.12 -7.34 -26.11
C LEU A 218 -6.70 -7.91 -26.10
N TRP A 219 -5.73 -7.05 -25.80
CA TRP A 219 -4.33 -7.40 -25.64
C TRP A 219 -3.90 -7.15 -24.19
N ARG A 220 -4.05 -8.19 -23.36
CA ARG A 220 -3.65 -8.16 -21.94
C ARG A 220 -2.19 -8.58 -21.82
N VAL A 221 -1.33 -7.64 -21.48
CA VAL A 221 0.12 -7.83 -21.37
C VAL A 221 0.53 -7.99 -19.91
N THR A 222 1.33 -9.00 -19.61
CA THR A 222 1.91 -9.28 -18.28
C THR A 222 3.43 -9.41 -18.39
N HIS A 223 4.15 -9.21 -17.29
CA HIS A 223 5.61 -9.28 -17.26
C HIS A 223 6.08 -10.18 -16.13
N THR A 224 7.02 -11.08 -16.44
CA THR A 224 7.72 -11.99 -15.51
C THR A 224 6.84 -12.45 -14.34
N ALA A 225 7.15 -12.01 -13.12
CA ALA A 225 6.47 -12.35 -11.88
C ALA A 225 5.75 -11.16 -11.24
N ASP A 226 5.37 -10.16 -12.04
CA ASP A 226 4.60 -8.99 -11.58
C ASP A 226 3.44 -9.41 -10.67
N LEU A 227 3.38 -8.81 -9.48
CA LEU A 227 2.37 -9.06 -8.46
C LEU A 227 0.98 -8.56 -8.87
N VAL A 228 0.86 -7.46 -9.62
CA VAL A 228 -0.44 -6.79 -9.85
C VAL A 228 -1.43 -7.66 -10.63
N PRO A 229 -1.05 -8.35 -11.73
CA PRO A 229 -1.95 -9.28 -12.42
C PRO A 229 -2.32 -10.51 -11.58
N LYS A 230 -1.69 -10.73 -10.42
CA LYS A 230 -2.05 -11.80 -9.50
C LYS A 230 -3.10 -11.39 -8.48
N LEU A 231 -3.53 -10.13 -8.52
CA LEU A 231 -4.52 -9.56 -7.62
C LEU A 231 -5.68 -8.97 -8.42
N PRO A 232 -6.90 -8.90 -7.88
CA PRO A 232 -7.48 -9.75 -6.84
C PRO A 232 -7.18 -11.25 -6.98
N PRO A 233 -7.02 -12.03 -5.89
CA PRO A 233 -6.73 -13.46 -5.98
C PRO A 233 -7.82 -14.25 -6.71
N ALA A 234 -7.43 -15.25 -7.52
CA ALA A 234 -8.39 -16.06 -8.28
C ALA A 234 -9.36 -16.86 -7.39
N PHE A 235 -8.94 -17.23 -6.18
CA PHE A 235 -9.80 -17.96 -5.23
C PHE A 235 -10.94 -17.09 -4.67
N ALA A 236 -10.83 -15.76 -4.79
CA ALA A 236 -11.87 -14.78 -4.43
C ALA A 236 -12.92 -14.59 -5.54
N GLY A 237 -13.03 -15.54 -6.48
CA GLY A 237 -14.00 -15.50 -7.58
C GLY A 237 -13.54 -14.75 -8.83
N PHE A 238 -12.37 -14.10 -8.77
CA PHE A 238 -11.83 -13.32 -9.87
C PHE A 238 -11.17 -14.16 -10.96
N SER A 239 -11.28 -13.72 -12.21
CA SER A 239 -10.61 -14.37 -13.34
C SER A 239 -10.02 -13.34 -14.29
N HIS A 240 -8.95 -13.74 -14.97
CA HIS A 240 -8.42 -12.99 -16.12
C HIS A 240 -9.11 -13.42 -17.41
N SER A 241 -9.28 -12.47 -18.31
CA SER A 241 -9.61 -12.71 -19.71
C SER A 241 -8.42 -13.27 -20.50
N SER A 242 -8.71 -13.80 -21.68
CA SER A 242 -7.78 -14.39 -22.63
C SER A 242 -7.75 -13.59 -23.94
N PRO A 243 -6.65 -13.58 -24.71
CA PRO A 243 -5.34 -14.17 -24.38
C PRO A 243 -4.48 -13.27 -23.46
N GLU A 244 -3.48 -13.87 -22.82
CA GLU A 244 -2.35 -13.19 -22.19
C GLU A 244 -1.19 -13.08 -23.17
N TYR A 245 -0.51 -11.93 -23.18
CA TYR A 245 0.79 -11.74 -23.82
C TYR A 245 1.83 -11.58 -22.72
N TRP A 246 2.45 -12.70 -22.33
CA TRP A 246 3.35 -12.76 -21.18
C TRP A 246 4.80 -12.53 -21.60
N ILE A 247 5.37 -11.40 -21.19
CA ILE A 247 6.76 -11.04 -21.43
C ILE A 247 7.63 -11.80 -20.42
N THR A 248 8.60 -12.56 -20.94
CA THR A 248 9.46 -13.49 -20.19
C THR A 248 10.89 -12.99 -19.99
N SER A 249 11.29 -11.94 -20.73
CA SER A 249 12.59 -11.28 -20.54
C SER A 249 12.65 -10.60 -19.17
N ASP A 250 13.84 -10.50 -18.59
CA ASP A 250 14.05 -9.83 -17.30
C ASP A 250 13.78 -8.31 -17.38
N ASP A 251 13.62 -7.69 -16.22
CA ASP A 251 13.60 -6.23 -16.03
C ASP A 251 14.76 -5.55 -16.77
N GLN A 252 14.52 -4.36 -17.34
CA GLN A 252 15.49 -3.58 -18.12
C GLN A 252 15.97 -4.22 -19.44
N ALA A 253 15.57 -5.46 -19.75
CA ALA A 253 15.92 -6.09 -21.01
C ALA A 253 15.09 -5.52 -22.18
N THR A 254 15.70 -5.46 -23.36
CA THR A 254 14.96 -5.19 -24.60
C THR A 254 14.17 -6.43 -24.96
N VAL A 255 12.84 -6.31 -25.00
CA VAL A 255 11.92 -7.40 -25.36
C VAL A 255 12.01 -7.69 -26.86
N THR A 256 12.14 -8.97 -27.22
CA THR A 256 12.11 -9.45 -28.60
C THR A 256 10.86 -10.29 -28.88
N THR A 257 10.64 -10.65 -30.14
CA THR A 257 9.47 -11.47 -30.56
C THR A 257 9.44 -12.86 -29.92
N SER A 258 10.60 -13.39 -29.52
CA SER A 258 10.71 -14.69 -28.82
C SER A 258 10.51 -14.60 -27.31
N ASP A 259 10.41 -13.40 -26.76
CA ASP A 259 10.27 -13.17 -25.32
C ASP A 259 8.80 -13.02 -24.89
N ILE A 260 7.85 -13.08 -25.81
CA ILE A 260 6.42 -12.97 -25.52
C ILE A 260 5.73 -14.30 -25.80
N ASP A 261 5.31 -14.97 -24.73
CA ASP A 261 4.48 -16.17 -24.81
C ASP A 261 3.00 -15.78 -24.84
N VAL A 262 2.27 -16.30 -25.84
CA VAL A 262 0.81 -16.11 -25.94
C VAL A 262 0.09 -17.23 -25.21
N ILE A 263 -0.71 -16.87 -24.22
CA ILE A 263 -1.35 -17.84 -23.32
C ILE A 263 -2.85 -17.71 -23.46
N GLU A 264 -3.45 -18.79 -23.94
CA GLU A 264 -4.89 -18.89 -24.10
C GLU A 264 -5.54 -19.54 -22.87
N GLY A 265 -6.81 -19.20 -22.68
CA GLY A 265 -7.66 -19.75 -21.63
C GLY A 265 -7.98 -18.74 -20.54
N VAL A 266 -9.27 -18.49 -20.35
CA VAL A 266 -9.79 -17.65 -19.27
C VAL A 266 -9.35 -18.20 -17.92
N GLY A 267 -8.67 -17.37 -17.13
CA GLY A 267 -8.12 -17.75 -15.82
C GLY A 267 -6.93 -18.72 -15.88
N SER A 268 -6.24 -18.83 -17.02
CA SER A 268 -5.05 -19.67 -17.15
C SER A 268 -3.96 -19.32 -16.13
N LYS A 269 -3.26 -20.35 -15.64
CA LYS A 269 -2.08 -20.22 -14.77
C LYS A 269 -0.77 -20.50 -15.50
N ALA A 270 -0.77 -20.65 -16.82
CA ALA A 270 0.45 -20.97 -17.56
C ALA A 270 1.42 -19.77 -17.67
N GLY A 271 0.96 -18.54 -17.37
CA GLY A 271 1.74 -17.30 -17.48
C GLY A 271 2.10 -16.67 -16.16
N ASN A 272 2.01 -15.34 -16.09
CA ASN A 272 2.33 -14.56 -14.90
C ASN A 272 1.66 -15.13 -13.64
N ALA A 273 0.38 -15.49 -13.73
CA ALA A 273 -0.39 -16.04 -12.61
C ALA A 273 0.14 -17.36 -12.03
N GLY A 274 0.94 -18.12 -12.79
CA GLY A 274 1.57 -19.38 -12.34
C GLY A 274 2.96 -19.21 -11.75
N THR A 275 3.56 -18.02 -11.84
CA THR A 275 4.91 -17.79 -11.30
C THR A 275 4.88 -17.79 -9.77
N SER A 276 5.90 -18.40 -9.14
CA SER A 276 5.98 -18.58 -7.69
C SER A 276 6.45 -17.33 -6.92
N LYS A 277 7.14 -16.41 -7.60
CA LYS A 277 7.60 -15.14 -7.04
C LYS A 277 6.50 -14.08 -7.15
N ALA A 278 6.49 -13.10 -6.27
CA ALA A 278 5.72 -11.87 -6.44
C ALA A 278 6.72 -10.72 -6.47
N ASP A 279 6.77 -10.00 -7.59
CA ASP A 279 7.76 -8.96 -7.83
C ASP A 279 7.07 -7.63 -8.14
N THR A 280 7.32 -6.63 -7.31
CA THR A 280 6.81 -5.27 -7.50
C THR A 280 7.69 -4.46 -8.45
N GLU A 281 8.97 -4.82 -8.63
CA GLU A 281 9.86 -4.11 -9.56
C GLU A 281 9.50 -4.42 -11.01
N ALA A 282 9.18 -5.70 -11.29
CA ALA A 282 8.70 -6.16 -12.57
C ALA A 282 7.48 -5.38 -13.10
N HIS A 283 6.69 -4.79 -12.20
CA HIS A 283 5.53 -3.97 -12.53
C HIS A 283 5.87 -2.72 -13.35
N ASN A 284 7.10 -2.21 -13.26
CA ASN A 284 7.51 -0.98 -13.94
C ASN A 284 8.06 -1.21 -15.35
N TRP A 285 8.28 -2.47 -15.73
CA TRP A 285 8.98 -2.85 -16.96
C TRP A 285 8.02 -3.49 -17.98
N TYR A 286 7.41 -2.66 -18.82
CA TYR A 286 6.47 -3.09 -19.88
C TYR A 286 6.88 -2.52 -21.22
N LEU A 287 7.82 -3.22 -21.89
CA LEU A 287 8.44 -2.79 -23.17
C LEU A 287 9.21 -1.46 -23.05
N GLY A 288 9.63 -1.15 -21.82
CA GLY A 288 10.24 0.10 -21.38
C GLY A 288 9.85 0.40 -19.93
N HIS A 289 10.42 1.46 -19.35
CA HIS A 289 10.04 1.94 -18.01
C HIS A 289 8.74 2.72 -18.11
N ILE A 290 7.61 2.02 -17.96
CA ILE A 290 6.30 2.53 -18.39
C ILE A 290 5.83 3.71 -17.55
N ASP A 291 6.12 3.73 -16.25
CA ASP A 291 5.72 4.77 -15.31
C ASP A 291 6.80 5.87 -15.12
N ALA A 292 7.84 5.93 -15.97
CA ALA A 292 9.00 6.82 -15.79
C ALA A 292 8.62 8.29 -15.57
N CYS A 293 7.60 8.78 -16.28
CA CYS A 293 7.11 10.16 -16.18
C CYS A 293 6.48 10.52 -14.83
N GLN A 294 6.30 9.55 -13.94
CA GLN A 294 5.93 9.81 -12.57
C GLN A 294 7.11 10.40 -11.76
N LEU A 295 8.34 10.32 -12.28
CA LEU A 295 9.56 10.85 -11.70
C LEU A 295 9.83 12.29 -12.20
N PRO A 296 10.34 13.21 -11.36
CA PRO A 296 10.67 14.56 -11.79
C PRO A 296 11.93 14.61 -12.69
N SER A 297 11.87 15.50 -13.69
CA SER A 297 12.74 15.65 -14.86
C SER A 297 14.20 16.08 -14.65
N ASN A 298 14.73 15.97 -13.43
CA ASN A 298 16.11 16.36 -13.10
C ASN A 298 17.08 15.18 -12.97
N LEU A 299 16.64 13.92 -13.11
CA LEU A 299 17.49 12.74 -12.87
C LEU A 299 17.98 12.04 -14.15
N THR A 300 17.43 12.36 -15.32
CA THR A 300 17.70 11.67 -16.60
C THR A 300 19.10 11.92 -17.19
N MET A 301 19.91 12.82 -16.62
CA MET A 301 21.31 13.03 -17.05
C MET A 301 22.29 11.89 -16.68
N LEU A 302 21.88 10.94 -15.83
CA LEU A 302 22.76 9.84 -15.40
C LEU A 302 22.70 8.58 -16.29
N PHE A 303 21.75 8.50 -17.23
CA PHE A 303 21.51 7.29 -18.03
C PHE A 303 21.62 7.47 -19.55
N ALA A 304 22.05 8.64 -20.04
CA ALA A 304 22.36 8.80 -21.46
C ALA A 304 23.67 8.07 -21.82
N PRO A 305 23.71 7.22 -22.88
CA PRO A 305 24.94 6.60 -23.32
C PRO A 305 25.90 7.69 -23.80
N SER A 306 27.04 7.80 -23.14
CA SER A 306 28.00 8.88 -23.36
C SER A 306 28.77 8.67 -24.67
N GLY A 307 28.48 9.52 -25.67
CA GLY A 307 29.37 9.76 -26.80
C GLY A 307 30.66 10.52 -26.37
N PRO A 308 31.72 10.50 -27.20
CA PRO A 308 33.06 10.88 -26.75
C PRO A 308 33.22 12.40 -26.53
N GLN A 309 33.55 12.81 -25.31
CA GLN A 309 33.71 14.23 -24.91
C GLN A 309 35.17 14.73 -24.99
N GLY A 310 35.34 15.96 -25.49
CA GLY A 310 36.64 16.61 -25.75
C GLY A 310 37.29 17.38 -24.58
N PRO A 311 38.52 17.93 -24.79
CA PRO A 311 39.49 18.22 -23.72
C PRO A 311 39.21 19.44 -22.83
N ARG A 312 38.25 20.31 -23.18
CA ARG A 312 38.05 21.61 -22.49
C ARG A 312 37.34 21.51 -21.13
N ARG A 313 36.72 20.38 -20.78
CA ARG A 313 35.97 20.21 -19.51
C ARG A 313 36.84 19.81 -18.31
N ARG A 314 38.05 19.30 -18.54
CA ARG A 314 38.98 18.80 -17.50
C ARG A 314 39.63 19.91 -16.66
N SER A 315 39.73 21.15 -17.17
CA SER A 315 40.39 22.25 -16.44
C SER A 315 39.46 22.95 -15.44
N ARG A 316 38.14 22.99 -15.71
CA ARG A 316 37.16 23.63 -14.81
C ARG A 316 36.89 22.83 -13.53
N MET A 317 36.91 21.50 -13.59
CA MET A 317 36.76 20.64 -12.39
C MET A 317 37.94 20.79 -11.41
N LYS A 318 39.18 20.88 -11.91
CA LYS A 318 40.37 21.01 -11.04
C LYS A 318 40.39 22.33 -10.25
N ALA A 319 39.85 23.41 -10.82
CA ALA A 319 39.76 24.70 -10.14
C ALA A 319 38.74 24.68 -8.99
N ILE A 320 37.61 23.97 -9.14
CA ILE A 320 36.56 23.89 -8.11
C ILE A 320 37.04 23.09 -6.89
N PHE A 321 37.73 21.96 -7.10
CA PHE A 321 38.26 21.15 -6.01
C PHE A 321 39.36 21.88 -5.21
N LEU A 322 40.20 22.69 -5.88
CA LEU A 322 41.24 23.45 -5.21
C LEU A 322 40.65 24.54 -4.29
N THR A 323 39.57 25.21 -4.73
CA THR A 323 38.89 26.24 -3.93
C THR A 323 38.20 25.64 -2.70
N ILE A 324 37.54 24.49 -2.85
CA ILE A 324 36.89 23.78 -1.73
C ILE A 324 37.93 23.36 -0.68
N PHE A 325 39.10 22.88 -1.12
CA PHE A 325 40.16 22.44 -0.22
C PHE A 325 40.77 23.60 0.59
N ILE A 326 40.94 24.78 -0.03
CA ILE A 326 41.46 25.98 0.63
C ILE A 326 40.48 26.49 1.70
N VAL A 327 39.17 26.49 1.40
CA VAL A 327 38.14 26.91 2.37
C VAL A 327 38.09 25.97 3.58
N PHE A 328 38.21 24.66 3.35
CA PHE A 328 38.26 23.66 4.43
C PHE A 328 39.53 23.79 5.29
N ALA A 329 40.68 24.02 4.67
CA ALA A 329 41.94 24.20 5.41
C ALA A 329 41.91 25.45 6.30
N LEU A 330 41.32 26.55 5.81
CA LEU A 330 41.17 27.79 6.58
C LEU A 330 40.18 27.63 7.75
N TYR A 331 39.12 26.85 7.57
CA TYR A 331 38.16 26.57 8.65
C TYR A 331 38.83 25.87 9.85
N PHE A 332 39.67 24.87 9.60
CA PHE A 332 40.38 24.15 10.65
C PHE A 332 41.51 24.97 11.32
N LEU A 333 42.10 25.92 10.59
CA LEU A 333 43.11 26.84 11.13
C LEU A 333 42.54 27.89 12.10
N PHE A 334 41.25 28.24 11.98
CA PHE A 334 40.64 29.30 12.81
C PHE A 334 39.70 28.81 13.92
N PHE A 335 39.15 27.59 13.83
CA PHE A 335 38.07 27.17 14.73
C PHE A 335 38.37 25.93 15.60
N SER A 336 39.64 25.50 15.70
CA SER A 336 40.02 24.32 16.48
C SER A 336 40.73 24.62 17.80
N THR A 337 40.16 25.46 18.68
CA THR A 337 40.53 25.42 20.10
C THR A 337 39.38 25.81 21.02
N THR A 338 38.91 24.88 21.85
CA THR A 338 38.97 24.98 23.33
C THR A 338 38.35 23.75 23.98
N ALA A 339 39.05 23.20 24.97
CA ALA A 339 38.62 22.08 25.79
C ALA A 339 38.73 22.44 27.28
N LYS A 340 37.75 21.93 28.07
CA LYS A 340 37.68 21.75 29.54
C LYS A 340 37.48 23.04 30.37
N SER A 341 36.67 23.09 31.45
CA SER A 341 36.51 22.17 32.60
C SER A 341 35.26 22.53 33.48
N PRO A 342 34.92 21.74 34.52
CA PRO A 342 33.60 21.74 35.19
C PRO A 342 33.50 22.69 36.40
N VAL A 343 32.28 23.13 36.75
CA VAL A 343 32.01 23.99 37.91
C VAL A 343 31.16 23.28 38.98
N LYS A 344 31.60 23.48 40.23
CA LYS A 344 31.20 22.88 41.50
C LYS A 344 29.78 23.24 41.98
N VAL A 345 29.19 22.27 42.68
CA VAL A 345 28.04 22.39 43.58
C VAL A 345 28.37 23.27 44.80
N LYS A 346 27.42 24.11 45.21
CA LYS A 346 27.35 24.69 46.56
C LYS A 346 25.95 24.55 47.14
N THR A 347 25.90 23.86 48.27
CA THR A 347 24.84 23.85 49.28
C THR A 347 24.73 25.20 49.99
N GLU A 348 23.52 25.64 50.29
CA GLU A 348 23.24 26.49 51.45
C GLU A 348 21.86 26.16 52.02
N ALA A 349 21.81 26.05 53.35
CA ALA A 349 20.67 25.70 54.16
C ALA A 349 20.33 26.85 55.11
N GLY A 350 19.04 26.95 55.46
CA GLY A 350 18.53 27.68 56.63
C GLY A 350 17.55 28.81 56.26
N SER A 351 16.48 29.11 57.02
CA SER A 351 15.91 28.50 58.22
C SER A 351 14.63 29.27 58.63
N TYR A 352 13.82 28.65 59.52
CA TYR A 352 12.80 29.22 60.43
C TYR A 352 11.48 29.76 59.81
N ALA A 353 10.28 29.55 60.36
CA ALA A 353 9.84 29.08 61.69
C ALA A 353 8.41 28.51 61.66
N GLN A 354 8.14 27.61 62.61
CA GLN A 354 6.80 27.19 63.06
C GLN A 354 6.06 28.30 63.81
N LYS A 355 4.72 28.30 63.77
CA LYS A 355 3.87 28.29 65.00
C LYS A 355 2.37 28.01 64.72
N HIS A 356 1.93 26.90 65.34
CA HIS A 356 0.65 26.53 65.97
C HIS A 356 -0.72 27.06 65.49
N GLY A 357 -1.68 26.12 65.35
CA GLY A 357 -3.07 26.37 65.76
C GLY A 357 -4.17 25.46 65.20
N SER A 358 -4.49 24.40 65.96
CA SER A 358 -5.82 23.75 66.08
C SER A 358 -6.28 22.70 65.05
N ALA A 359 -6.74 21.58 65.62
CA ALA A 359 -7.23 20.39 64.95
C ALA A 359 -8.68 20.52 64.46
N LYS A 360 -8.95 19.98 63.27
CA LYS A 360 -10.24 19.39 62.91
C LYS A 360 -10.02 18.28 61.89
N GLN A 361 -10.22 17.04 62.32
CA GLN A 361 -10.46 15.92 61.42
C GLN A 361 -11.77 16.19 60.67
N THR A 362 -11.74 16.02 59.34
CA THR A 362 -12.75 15.32 58.52
C THR A 362 -12.46 15.57 57.05
N GLY A 363 -12.33 14.50 56.27
CA GLY A 363 -12.21 14.54 54.81
C GLY A 363 -10.83 14.17 54.32
N GLU A 364 -10.50 12.88 54.33
CA GLU A 364 -9.51 12.32 53.43
C GLU A 364 -9.99 12.66 52.01
N LEU A 365 -9.41 13.69 51.38
CA LEU A 365 -9.58 13.91 49.96
C LEU A 365 -9.09 12.64 49.29
N ALA A 366 -10.01 11.83 48.77
CA ALA A 366 -9.70 10.72 47.91
C ALA A 366 -8.72 11.23 46.85
N ARG A 367 -7.48 10.75 46.90
CA ARG A 367 -6.54 10.91 45.80
C ARG A 367 -7.29 10.47 44.54
N PRO A 368 -7.31 11.26 43.46
CA PRO A 368 -7.98 10.84 42.23
C PRO A 368 -7.43 9.46 41.88
N VAL A 369 -8.32 8.46 41.82
CA VAL A 369 -7.97 7.09 41.47
C VAL A 369 -7.38 7.16 40.07
N ARG A 370 -6.05 7.02 39.98
CA ARG A 370 -5.35 7.05 38.70
C ARG A 370 -5.86 5.87 37.89
N LYS A 371 -6.35 6.13 36.68
CA LYS A 371 -6.77 5.08 35.73
C LYS A 371 -5.61 4.09 35.58
N GLN A 372 -5.87 2.80 35.75
CA GLN A 372 -4.82 1.79 35.65
C GLN A 372 -4.58 1.38 34.19
N LYS A 373 -5.64 1.26 33.39
CA LYS A 373 -5.62 0.81 32.00
C LYS A 373 -6.69 1.52 31.16
N ASP A 374 -6.35 1.93 29.95
CA ASP A 374 -7.26 2.63 29.02
C ASP A 374 -7.08 2.11 27.58
N MET A 375 -8.18 1.98 26.85
CA MET A 375 -8.24 1.64 25.44
C MET A 375 -8.58 2.91 24.64
N ILE A 376 -7.65 3.35 23.80
CA ILE A 376 -7.75 4.54 22.98
C ILE A 376 -8.18 4.09 21.59
N VAL A 377 -9.34 4.57 21.15
CA VAL A 377 -10.01 4.06 19.95
C VAL A 377 -10.28 5.20 18.99
N ALA A 378 -9.73 5.12 17.78
CA ALA A 378 -10.13 5.97 16.67
C ALA A 378 -11.36 5.34 15.98
N SER A 379 -12.45 6.09 15.90
CA SER A 379 -13.75 5.58 15.44
C SER A 379 -14.44 6.56 14.48
N MET A 380 -15.28 6.02 13.62
CA MET A 380 -16.31 6.78 12.90
C MET A 380 -17.66 6.65 13.62
N LYS A 381 -18.60 7.54 13.29
CA LYS A 381 -19.94 7.59 13.90
C LYS A 381 -20.74 6.30 13.74
N ASN A 382 -20.51 5.60 12.63
CA ASN A 382 -21.24 4.38 12.27
C ASN A 382 -20.52 3.10 12.71
N ASP A 383 -19.37 3.19 13.37
CA ASP A 383 -18.69 1.99 13.90
C ASP A 383 -19.38 1.48 15.15
N ASP A 384 -19.45 0.16 15.29
CA ASP A 384 -19.90 -0.49 16.52
C ASP A 384 -18.72 -0.72 17.48
N THR A 385 -18.69 0.06 18.55
CA THR A 385 -17.71 -0.06 19.65
C THR A 385 -18.30 -0.66 20.92
N SER A 386 -19.54 -1.17 20.88
CA SER A 386 -20.24 -1.68 22.08
C SER A 386 -19.55 -2.91 22.68
N TRP A 387 -18.93 -3.74 21.83
CA TRP A 387 -18.15 -4.92 22.21
C TRP A 387 -17.03 -4.61 23.21
N LEU A 388 -16.43 -3.42 23.16
CA LEU A 388 -15.38 -3.04 24.12
C LEU A 388 -15.90 -3.02 25.56
N SER A 389 -17.14 -2.57 25.75
CA SER A 389 -17.76 -2.54 27.08
C SER A 389 -18.18 -3.92 27.55
N GLU A 390 -18.63 -4.77 26.62
CA GLU A 390 -19.05 -6.15 26.88
C GLU A 390 -17.88 -7.04 27.31
N TYR A 391 -16.77 -7.03 26.54
CA TYR A 391 -15.67 -7.97 26.72
C TYR A 391 -14.50 -7.45 27.56
N PHE A 392 -14.39 -6.12 27.73
CA PHE A 392 -13.31 -5.50 28.49
C PHE A 392 -13.84 -4.54 29.57
N PRO A 393 -14.77 -4.97 30.46
CA PRO A 393 -15.45 -4.08 31.41
C PRO A 393 -14.46 -3.32 32.32
N ASP A 394 -13.35 -3.96 32.69
CA ASP A 394 -12.33 -3.40 33.59
C ASP A 394 -11.43 -2.34 32.95
N TRP A 395 -11.45 -2.21 31.62
CA TRP A 395 -10.69 -1.17 30.92
C TRP A 395 -11.48 0.13 30.85
N THR A 396 -10.80 1.26 31.03
CA THR A 396 -11.39 2.52 30.59
C THR A 396 -11.38 2.57 29.06
N LYS A 397 -12.34 3.27 28.45
CA LYS A 397 -12.41 3.45 27.00
C LYS A 397 -12.42 4.94 26.67
N SER A 398 -11.50 5.36 25.83
CA SER A 398 -11.38 6.71 25.29
C SER A 398 -11.64 6.64 23.78
N ILE A 399 -12.92 6.71 23.41
CA ILE A 399 -13.39 6.53 22.03
C ILE A 399 -13.55 7.90 21.37
N TYR A 400 -12.69 8.20 20.40
CA TYR A 400 -12.73 9.45 19.65
C TYR A 400 -13.48 9.23 18.33
N VAL A 401 -14.57 9.97 18.14
CA VAL A 401 -15.37 9.91 16.91
C VAL A 401 -14.97 11.08 16.01
N VAL A 402 -14.23 10.77 14.93
CA VAL A 402 -13.51 11.80 14.15
C VAL A 402 -14.36 12.52 13.10
N ASP A 403 -15.52 11.95 12.75
CA ASP A 403 -16.50 12.48 11.79
C ASP A 403 -17.74 13.11 12.47
N ASP A 404 -17.76 13.19 13.80
CA ASP A 404 -18.81 13.89 14.56
C ASP A 404 -18.21 14.95 15.50
N LYS A 405 -18.36 16.23 15.11
CA LYS A 405 -17.86 17.38 15.87
C LYS A 405 -18.56 17.58 17.23
N HIS A 406 -19.68 16.89 17.46
CA HIS A 406 -20.43 16.96 18.72
C HIS A 406 -20.19 15.74 19.61
N ALA A 407 -19.35 14.79 19.19
CA ALA A 407 -19.00 13.65 20.02
C ALA A 407 -18.27 14.09 21.31
N PRO A 408 -18.47 13.38 22.44
CA PRO A 408 -17.81 13.72 23.70
C PRO A 408 -16.27 13.79 23.61
N LEU A 409 -15.68 12.93 22.78
CA LEU A 409 -14.28 12.97 22.41
C LEU A 409 -14.18 13.01 20.88
N THR A 410 -13.51 14.02 20.35
CA THR A 410 -13.26 14.20 18.91
C THR A 410 -11.95 14.98 18.71
N VAL A 411 -11.57 15.20 17.45
CA VAL A 411 -10.36 15.93 17.05
C VAL A 411 -10.73 17.23 16.34
N THR A 412 -9.89 18.25 16.47
CA THR A 412 -10.13 19.55 15.81
C THR A 412 -10.04 19.47 14.29
N ARG A 413 -9.19 18.57 13.78
CA ARG A 413 -9.02 18.30 12.34
C ARG A 413 -8.74 16.81 12.14
N ASN A 414 -9.52 16.16 11.28
CA ASN A 414 -9.29 14.77 10.90
C ASN A 414 -8.18 14.71 9.81
N LYS A 415 -6.95 14.39 10.22
CA LYS A 415 -5.75 14.35 9.36
C LYS A 415 -4.71 13.38 9.92
N GLY A 416 -4.08 12.57 9.09
CA GLY A 416 -3.17 11.50 9.47
C GLY A 416 -3.86 10.24 10.02
N ARG A 417 -5.11 9.96 9.62
CA ARG A 417 -5.89 8.80 10.10
C ARG A 417 -5.93 8.71 11.65
N GLU A 418 -5.72 7.54 12.23
CA GLU A 418 -5.72 7.28 13.68
C GLU A 418 -4.65 8.07 14.45
N SER A 419 -3.60 8.53 13.78
CA SER A 419 -2.48 9.20 14.44
C SER A 419 -2.88 10.51 15.11
N MET A 420 -3.86 11.23 14.56
CA MET A 420 -4.38 12.45 15.21
C MET A 420 -5.03 12.15 16.56
N VAL A 421 -5.80 11.06 16.63
CA VAL A 421 -6.47 10.61 17.86
C VAL A 421 -5.42 10.24 18.90
N TYR A 422 -4.44 9.43 18.50
CA TYR A 422 -3.42 8.90 19.42
C TYR A 422 -2.55 10.02 20.01
N LEU A 423 -2.09 10.94 19.17
CA LEU A 423 -1.33 12.12 19.61
C LEU A 423 -2.17 13.03 20.51
N THR A 424 -3.43 13.29 20.15
CA THR A 424 -4.33 14.13 20.95
C THR A 424 -4.56 13.54 22.33
N TYR A 425 -4.82 12.23 22.42
CA TYR A 425 -4.96 11.55 23.71
C TYR A 425 -3.72 11.70 24.58
N ILE A 426 -2.52 11.41 24.03
CA ILE A 426 -1.25 11.49 24.77
C ILE A 426 -1.03 12.91 25.30
N ILE A 427 -1.24 13.93 24.47
CA ILE A 427 -1.02 15.34 24.83
C ILE A 427 -1.99 15.78 25.91
N ASP A 428 -3.28 15.51 25.74
CA ASP A 428 -4.33 15.98 26.64
C ASP A 428 -4.24 15.31 28.02
N ASN A 429 -3.79 14.05 28.04
CA ASN A 429 -3.70 13.25 29.26
C ASN A 429 -2.28 13.17 29.83
N TYR A 430 -1.28 13.84 29.26
CA TYR A 430 0.15 13.63 29.54
C TYR A 430 0.53 13.54 31.04
N ASN A 431 -0.07 14.39 31.88
CA ASN A 431 0.18 14.42 33.32
C ASN A 431 -0.57 13.34 34.12
N ASN A 432 -1.62 12.78 33.53
CA ASN A 432 -2.58 11.84 34.14
C ASN A 432 -2.70 10.52 33.36
N LEU A 433 -1.72 10.18 32.51
CA LEU A 433 -1.72 8.96 31.71
C LEU A 433 -1.91 7.71 32.60
N PRO A 434 -2.69 6.72 32.14
CA PRO A 434 -2.83 5.44 32.82
C PRO A 434 -1.56 4.60 32.69
N ASP A 435 -1.36 3.64 33.59
CA ASP A 435 -0.16 2.79 33.61
C ASP A 435 -0.03 1.95 32.32
N THR A 436 -1.15 1.53 31.75
CA THR A 436 -1.25 0.77 30.48
C THR A 436 -2.17 1.46 29.49
N MET A 437 -1.72 1.62 28.25
CA MET A 437 -2.51 2.18 27.14
C MET A 437 -2.49 1.21 25.97
N LEU A 438 -3.66 0.91 25.41
CA LEU A 438 -3.80 0.21 24.13
C LEU A 438 -4.39 1.16 23.10
N PHE A 439 -3.68 1.35 21.99
CA PHE A 439 -4.14 2.12 20.85
C PHE A 439 -4.63 1.14 19.79
N ILE A 440 -5.93 1.19 19.50
CA ILE A 440 -6.62 0.19 18.64
C ILE A 440 -7.59 0.88 17.68
N HIS A 441 -8.02 0.13 16.66
CA HIS A 441 -9.11 0.54 15.77
C HIS A 441 -10.48 0.12 16.35
N SER A 442 -11.56 0.70 15.84
CA SER A 442 -12.92 0.59 16.40
C SER A 442 -13.60 -0.76 16.18
N LYS A 443 -13.34 -1.42 15.05
CA LYS A 443 -14.08 -2.61 14.64
C LYS A 443 -13.57 -3.87 15.33
N ARG A 444 -14.50 -4.67 15.87
CA ARG A 444 -14.19 -6.00 16.43
C ARG A 444 -13.56 -6.91 15.38
N TYR A 445 -14.18 -7.01 14.21
CA TYR A 445 -13.70 -7.83 13.11
C TYR A 445 -13.09 -6.96 12.02
N GLN A 446 -11.79 -7.12 11.79
CA GLN A 446 -11.03 -6.33 10.81
C GLN A 446 -9.75 -7.07 10.43
N TRP A 447 -9.43 -7.10 9.13
CA TRP A 447 -8.38 -7.92 8.54
C TRP A 447 -6.98 -7.80 9.17
N HIS A 448 -6.70 -6.71 9.88
CA HIS A 448 -5.42 -6.43 10.52
C HIS A 448 -5.42 -6.77 12.02
N ASN A 449 -6.42 -7.50 12.53
CA ASN A 449 -6.35 -8.18 13.82
C ASN A 449 -5.61 -9.51 13.65
N ASP A 450 -4.68 -9.80 14.55
CA ASP A 450 -3.78 -10.95 14.47
C ASP A 450 -4.42 -12.23 15.03
N ASP A 451 -5.54 -12.60 14.43
CA ASP A 451 -6.40 -13.72 14.79
C ASP A 451 -6.93 -14.41 13.52
N PRO A 452 -7.13 -15.75 13.53
CA PRO A 452 -7.66 -16.47 12.37
C PRO A 452 -8.95 -15.89 11.82
N TYR A 453 -9.88 -15.48 12.68
CA TYR A 453 -11.15 -14.88 12.27
C TYR A 453 -11.09 -13.36 12.21
N TYR A 454 -9.90 -12.77 12.30
CA TYR A 454 -9.71 -11.34 12.35
C TYR A 454 -10.48 -10.69 13.52
N ASP A 455 -10.78 -11.46 14.57
CA ASP A 455 -11.47 -11.00 15.77
C ASP A 455 -10.48 -10.32 16.71
N GLY A 456 -10.81 -9.11 17.15
CA GLY A 456 -10.00 -8.34 18.08
C GLY A 456 -10.05 -8.88 19.51
N ILE A 457 -11.08 -9.66 19.87
CA ILE A 457 -11.27 -10.11 21.25
C ILE A 457 -10.17 -11.09 21.70
N PRO A 458 -9.92 -12.22 21.02
CA PRO A 458 -8.94 -13.19 21.50
C PRO A 458 -7.52 -12.62 21.72
N PRO A 459 -6.92 -11.84 20.80
CA PRO A 459 -5.60 -11.28 21.03
C PRO A 459 -5.60 -10.26 22.18
N LEU A 460 -6.64 -9.43 22.30
CA LEU A 460 -6.70 -8.43 23.38
C LEU A 460 -6.95 -9.06 24.76
N GLN A 461 -7.72 -10.14 24.86
CA GLN A 461 -7.91 -10.88 26.11
C GLN A 461 -6.64 -11.58 26.57
N ASN A 462 -5.87 -12.11 25.62
CA ASN A 462 -4.61 -12.80 25.90
C ASN A 462 -3.41 -11.86 26.01
N PHE A 463 -3.61 -10.55 25.87
CA PHE A 463 -2.53 -9.56 25.88
C PHE A 463 -1.78 -9.54 27.22
N GLN A 464 -0.47 -9.75 27.15
CA GLN A 464 0.41 -9.86 28.32
C GLN A 464 0.88 -8.48 28.79
N ILE A 465 0.09 -7.85 29.67
CA ILE A 465 0.45 -6.56 30.30
C ILE A 465 1.83 -6.60 30.97
N PRO A 466 2.25 -7.65 31.70
CA PRO A 466 3.60 -7.68 32.29
C PRO A 466 4.70 -7.52 31.23
N TYR A 467 4.55 -8.16 30.07
CA TYR A 467 5.49 -8.03 28.96
C TYR A 467 5.48 -6.61 28.37
N LEU A 468 4.30 -5.99 28.24
CA LEU A 468 4.23 -4.57 27.86
C LEU A 468 4.94 -3.65 28.87
N GLN A 469 4.75 -3.89 30.16
CA GLN A 469 5.39 -3.06 31.20
C GLN A 469 6.91 -3.22 31.19
N GLU A 470 7.41 -4.41 30.86
CA GLU A 470 8.84 -4.68 30.68
C GLU A 470 9.39 -4.02 29.41
N GLN A 471 8.71 -4.18 28.27
CA GLN A 471 9.19 -3.72 26.96
C GLN A 471 8.91 -2.24 26.68
N GLY A 472 7.96 -1.65 27.40
CA GLY A 472 7.49 -0.28 27.26
C GLY A 472 6.61 -0.01 26.03
N TYR A 473 6.88 -0.67 24.90
CA TYR A 473 6.11 -0.64 23.65
C TYR A 473 6.01 -2.04 23.08
N VAL A 474 4.82 -2.41 22.59
CA VAL A 474 4.54 -3.70 21.94
C VAL A 474 3.56 -3.47 20.78
N ASN A 475 3.91 -3.97 19.58
CA ASN A 475 2.98 -4.01 18.45
C ASN A 475 1.93 -5.12 18.68
N LEU A 476 0.66 -4.87 18.36
CA LEU A 476 -0.42 -5.86 18.50
C LEU A 476 -0.53 -6.81 17.29
N ARG A 477 0.47 -6.80 16.41
CA ARG A 477 0.61 -7.71 15.28
C ARG A 477 2.01 -8.33 15.29
N CYS A 478 2.04 -9.65 15.24
CA CYS A 478 3.23 -10.50 15.25
C CYS A 478 3.58 -11.05 13.87
N VAL A 479 2.59 -11.25 12.99
CA VAL A 479 2.85 -11.74 11.63
C VAL A 479 3.54 -10.67 10.77
N TRP A 480 4.51 -11.08 9.95
CA TRP A 480 5.33 -10.21 9.11
C TRP A 480 4.73 -9.90 7.75
N THR A 481 3.54 -10.43 7.44
CA THR A 481 2.95 -10.38 6.09
C THR A 481 2.89 -8.98 5.48
N LEU A 482 2.83 -7.92 6.29
CA LEU A 482 2.94 -6.53 5.85
C LEU A 482 3.85 -5.74 6.80
N GLY A 483 4.79 -4.98 6.25
CA GLY A 483 5.63 -4.05 7.00
C GLY A 483 6.98 -4.60 7.49
N CYS A 484 7.15 -5.93 7.54
CA CYS A 484 8.37 -6.61 7.98
C CYS A 484 8.95 -7.49 6.86
N PRO A 485 10.29 -7.73 6.82
CA PRO A 485 11.31 -7.20 7.73
C PRO A 485 11.74 -5.76 7.42
N ALA A 486 11.54 -5.30 6.19
CA ALA A 486 11.90 -3.96 5.74
C ALA A 486 10.84 -3.47 4.75
N GLU A 487 10.06 -2.47 5.16
CA GLU A 487 9.03 -1.86 4.33
C GLU A 487 9.53 -0.62 3.59
N ILE A 488 10.32 0.19 4.28
CA ILE A 488 10.77 1.49 3.79
C ILE A 488 12.29 1.49 3.83
N ARG A 489 12.95 1.90 2.76
CA ARG A 489 14.39 2.19 2.72
C ARG A 489 14.63 3.66 2.44
N PRO A 490 14.60 4.54 3.46
CA PRO A 490 14.52 6.00 3.27
C PRO A 490 15.64 6.63 2.41
N LEU A 491 16.79 5.96 2.28
CA LEU A 491 17.95 6.45 1.52
C LEU A 491 18.03 5.89 0.10
N THR A 492 17.52 4.67 -0.12
CA THR A 492 17.69 3.92 -1.39
C THR A 492 16.39 3.70 -2.13
N ASP A 493 15.25 3.83 -1.46
CA ASP A 493 13.95 4.05 -2.09
C ASP A 493 13.99 5.44 -2.74
N THR A 494 14.70 5.53 -3.86
CA THR A 494 14.57 6.63 -4.81
C THR A 494 13.15 6.62 -5.33
N HIS A 495 12.55 7.80 -5.57
CA HIS A 495 11.23 7.96 -6.20
C HIS A 495 10.96 6.80 -7.16
N ARG A 496 10.13 5.85 -6.73
CA ARG A 496 9.44 4.87 -7.56
C ARG A 496 8.00 5.00 -7.11
N SER A 497 7.10 5.11 -8.07
CA SER A 497 5.64 5.19 -7.90
C SER A 497 5.08 4.16 -6.93
N ASP A 498 5.82 3.06 -6.77
CA ASP A 498 5.31 1.89 -6.10
C ASP A 498 5.63 1.83 -4.62
N VAL A 499 6.47 2.74 -4.10
CA VAL A 499 6.80 2.84 -2.67
C VAL A 499 6.86 4.31 -2.25
N HIS A 500 5.69 4.97 -2.12
CA HIS A 500 5.61 6.37 -1.65
C HIS A 500 5.87 6.58 -0.16
N ALA A 501 6.64 5.70 0.45
CA ALA A 501 7.15 5.93 1.80
C ALA A 501 8.58 6.45 1.76
N GLY A 502 9.52 5.90 0.98
CA GLY A 502 10.95 6.21 1.05
C GLY A 502 11.35 7.69 1.27
N GLU A 503 11.09 8.55 0.28
CA GLU A 503 11.47 9.97 0.34
C GLU A 503 10.58 10.82 1.25
N TYR A 504 9.26 10.60 1.24
CA TYR A 504 8.34 11.32 2.13
C TYR A 504 8.59 10.94 3.59
N PHE A 505 8.92 9.68 3.84
CA PHE A 505 9.38 9.17 5.13
C PHE A 505 10.74 9.75 5.47
N LYS A 506 11.70 9.85 4.56
CA LYS A 506 12.98 10.52 4.85
C LYS A 506 12.75 11.96 5.33
N ASN A 507 12.00 12.76 4.58
CA ASN A 507 11.75 14.17 4.93
C ASN A 507 10.90 14.27 6.20
N GLY A 508 9.82 13.49 6.30
CA GLY A 508 8.98 13.41 7.49
C GLY A 508 9.78 12.94 8.72
N PHE A 509 10.67 11.97 8.56
CA PHE A 509 11.54 11.45 9.62
C PHE A 509 12.52 12.53 10.09
N MET A 510 13.13 13.29 9.17
CA MET A 510 13.99 14.42 9.56
C MET A 510 13.25 15.50 10.35
N GLU A 511 11.97 15.73 10.03
CA GLU A 511 11.11 16.71 10.72
C GLU A 511 10.59 16.18 12.07
N LEU A 512 10.23 14.90 12.14
CA LEU A 512 9.78 14.23 13.36
C LEU A 512 10.95 14.04 14.33
N PHE A 513 12.10 13.57 13.83
CA PHE A 513 13.30 13.21 14.59
C PHE A 513 14.51 14.10 14.23
N PRO A 514 14.47 15.41 14.56
CA PRO A 514 15.52 16.33 14.18
C PRO A 514 16.87 15.93 14.81
N GLY A 515 17.89 15.81 13.96
CA GLY A 515 19.25 15.44 14.37
C GLY A 515 19.50 13.93 14.55
N VAL A 516 18.50 13.08 14.32
CA VAL A 516 18.67 11.63 14.29
C VAL A 516 19.12 11.20 12.88
N PRO A 517 20.16 10.34 12.76
CA PRO A 517 20.53 9.79 11.46
C PRO A 517 19.37 9.06 10.80
N ILE A 518 19.17 9.29 9.51
CA ILE A 518 18.14 8.61 8.72
C ILE A 518 18.50 7.11 8.67
N PRO A 519 17.59 6.20 9.01
CA PRO A 519 17.86 4.78 8.97
C PRO A 519 17.97 4.26 7.53
N GLU A 520 18.75 3.20 7.33
CA GLU A 520 18.88 2.53 6.03
C GLU A 520 17.58 1.80 5.65
N GLU A 521 16.98 1.12 6.61
CA GLU A 521 15.71 0.40 6.49
C GLU A 521 14.80 0.68 7.69
N VAL A 522 13.49 0.67 7.47
CA VAL A 522 12.46 0.76 8.49
C VAL A 522 11.48 -0.38 8.24
N GLY A 523 11.16 -1.11 9.30
CA GLY A 523 10.25 -2.25 9.23
C GLY A 523 9.57 -2.47 10.56
N VAL A 524 8.27 -2.70 10.52
CA VAL A 524 7.44 -3.07 11.67
C VAL A 524 6.15 -3.67 11.12
N SER A 525 5.59 -4.68 11.79
CA SER A 525 4.29 -5.22 11.39
C SER A 525 3.25 -4.10 11.34
N CYS A 526 2.52 -4.00 10.23
CA CYS A 526 1.68 -2.83 9.93
C CYS A 526 0.57 -2.54 10.96
N CYS A 527 -0.07 -1.40 10.69
CA CYS A 527 -1.47 -1.08 10.96
C CYS A 527 -1.75 -0.39 12.30
N ALA A 528 -0.72 0.26 12.88
CA ALA A 528 -0.81 1.22 13.98
C ALA A 528 -1.57 0.77 15.25
N GLN A 529 -1.77 -0.53 15.46
CA GLN A 529 -2.31 -1.06 16.71
C GLN A 529 -1.18 -1.49 17.65
N PHE A 530 -1.07 -0.85 18.81
CA PHE A 530 0.05 -1.08 19.73
C PHE A 530 -0.31 -0.78 21.19
N GLY A 531 0.43 -1.38 22.11
CA GLY A 531 0.41 -1.08 23.53
C GLY A 531 1.60 -0.22 23.94
N VAL A 532 1.39 0.71 24.88
CA VAL A 532 2.45 1.53 25.49
C VAL A 532 2.27 1.63 27.00
N SER A 533 3.36 1.54 27.75
CA SER A 533 3.36 1.83 29.18
C SER A 533 3.42 3.33 29.45
N ARG A 534 2.90 3.77 30.60
CA ARG A 534 3.06 5.16 31.07
C ARG A 534 4.52 5.58 31.11
N ALA A 535 5.38 4.73 31.68
CA ALA A 535 6.79 5.00 31.84
C ALA A 535 7.43 5.32 30.48
N LYS A 536 7.08 4.53 29.46
CA LYS A 536 7.60 4.72 28.10
C LYS A 536 7.16 6.02 27.44
N VAL A 537 5.89 6.42 27.60
CA VAL A 537 5.42 7.73 27.07
C VAL A 537 6.16 8.89 27.74
N LEU A 538 6.44 8.79 29.03
CA LEU A 538 7.08 9.87 29.81
C LEU A 538 8.59 9.97 29.62
N GLU A 539 9.23 9.02 28.94
CA GLU A 539 10.63 9.15 28.52
C GLU A 539 10.83 10.31 27.53
N ARG A 540 9.77 10.70 26.82
CA ARG A 540 9.77 11.77 25.83
C ARG A 540 8.93 12.95 26.31
N PRO A 541 9.42 14.20 26.28
CA PRO A 541 8.66 15.35 26.79
C PRO A 541 7.38 15.60 25.98
N ARG A 542 6.35 16.14 26.64
CA ARG A 542 5.07 16.53 26.02
C ARG A 542 5.23 17.33 24.73
N SER A 543 6.21 18.23 24.68
CA SER A 543 6.49 19.10 23.53
C SER A 543 6.85 18.34 22.25
N ASP A 544 7.41 17.13 22.36
CA ASP A 544 7.67 16.30 21.18
C ASP A 544 6.37 15.76 20.57
N TYR A 545 5.44 15.28 21.40
CA TYR A 545 4.13 14.85 20.94
C TYR A 545 3.34 16.00 20.30
N GLU A 546 3.43 17.19 20.90
CA GLU A 546 2.87 18.41 20.32
C GLU A 546 3.50 18.73 18.96
N ARG A 547 4.84 18.60 18.82
CA ARG A 547 5.54 18.75 17.53
C ARG A 547 5.05 17.75 16.49
N PHE A 548 4.90 16.47 16.85
CA PHE A 548 4.38 15.45 15.92
C PHE A 548 2.96 15.78 15.46
N ARG A 549 2.10 16.25 16.37
CA ARG A 549 0.73 16.64 16.02
C ARG A 549 0.71 17.87 15.13
N THR A 550 1.55 18.86 15.41
CA THR A 550 1.70 20.05 14.57
C THR A 550 2.20 19.68 13.17
N TRP A 551 3.24 18.85 13.06
CA TRP A 551 3.72 18.33 11.79
C TRP A 551 2.59 17.67 10.98
N LEU A 552 1.79 16.82 11.64
CA LEU A 552 0.67 16.12 11.01
C LEU A 552 -0.41 17.07 10.49
N MET A 553 -0.63 18.21 11.17
CA MET A 553 -1.58 19.25 10.73
C MET A 553 -1.02 20.10 9.59
N ASP A 554 0.26 20.45 9.64
CA ASP A 554 0.85 21.48 8.78
C ASP A 554 1.47 20.90 7.51
N THR A 555 1.80 19.60 7.50
CA THR A 555 2.39 18.93 6.34
C THR A 555 1.47 19.03 5.10
N PRO A 556 2.03 19.32 3.91
CA PRO A 556 1.25 19.35 2.67
C PRO A 556 0.84 17.96 2.17
N LEU A 557 1.33 16.88 2.81
CA LEU A 557 1.06 15.51 2.41
C LEU A 557 -0.42 15.15 2.58
N GLY A 558 -0.90 14.22 1.74
CA GLY A 558 -2.22 13.60 1.85
C GLY A 558 -2.40 12.85 3.18
N ASP A 559 -3.66 12.59 3.55
CA ASP A 559 -4.03 11.87 4.79
C ASP A 559 -3.35 10.50 4.89
N ASP A 560 -3.39 9.76 3.79
CA ASP A 560 -2.77 8.46 3.56
C ASP A 560 -1.25 8.46 3.77
N LEU A 561 -0.52 9.37 3.12
CA LEU A 561 0.94 9.44 3.21
C LEU A 561 1.41 9.90 4.59
N SER A 562 0.78 10.95 5.14
CA SER A 562 1.14 11.43 6.48
C SER A 562 0.80 10.41 7.57
N GLY A 563 -0.30 9.65 7.40
CA GLY A 563 -0.66 8.56 8.28
C GLY A 563 0.34 7.41 8.21
N ARG A 564 0.75 7.01 6.99
CA ARG A 564 1.80 5.99 6.76
C ARG A 564 3.12 6.35 7.45
N ILE A 565 3.57 7.60 7.33
CA ILE A 565 4.80 8.04 8.00
C ILE A 565 4.68 7.89 9.51
N MET A 566 3.54 8.27 10.10
CA MET A 566 3.30 8.09 11.53
C MET A 566 3.22 6.61 11.92
N GLU A 567 2.52 5.78 11.13
CA GLU A 567 2.39 4.33 11.33
C GLU A 567 3.76 3.67 11.49
N TYR A 568 4.68 3.95 10.57
CA TYR A 568 6.05 3.44 10.59
C TYR A 568 7.01 4.26 11.48
N SER A 569 6.51 5.25 12.23
CA SER A 569 7.30 6.00 13.20
C SER A 569 6.99 5.63 14.65
N TRP A 570 5.86 4.98 14.95
CA TRP A 570 5.41 4.73 16.32
C TRP A 570 6.43 3.97 17.17
N HIS A 571 6.97 2.87 16.67
CA HIS A 571 7.95 2.07 17.40
C HIS A 571 9.22 2.88 17.72
N MET A 572 9.67 3.73 16.79
CA MET A 572 10.80 4.65 16.99
C MET A 572 10.47 5.83 17.92
N ILE A 573 9.24 6.37 17.87
CA ILE A 573 8.74 7.35 18.85
C ILE A 573 8.87 6.79 20.27
N PHE A 574 8.64 5.48 20.43
CA PHE A 574 8.78 4.76 21.70
C PHE A 574 10.12 4.00 21.84
N GLY A 575 11.16 4.43 21.11
CA GLY A 575 12.54 4.04 21.36
C GLY A 575 12.93 2.62 20.95
N LYS A 576 12.19 1.99 20.02
CA LYS A 576 12.63 0.77 19.33
C LYS A 576 13.47 1.11 18.11
N ASP A 577 14.24 0.13 17.65
CA ASP A 577 15.09 0.25 16.47
C ASP A 577 14.27 0.47 15.19
N PRO A 578 14.83 1.10 14.15
CA PRO A 578 14.14 1.35 12.89
C PRO A 578 13.50 0.11 12.26
N VAL A 579 14.16 -1.05 12.36
CA VAL A 579 13.60 -2.36 12.06
C VAL A 579 13.23 -3.06 13.36
N HIS A 580 11.93 -3.12 13.66
CA HIS A 580 11.36 -3.80 14.82
C HIS A 580 10.41 -4.93 14.38
N CYS A 581 11.02 -6.02 13.92
CA CYS A 581 10.33 -7.21 13.42
C CYS A 581 10.72 -8.41 14.30
N PRO A 582 10.08 -8.60 15.48
CA PRO A 582 10.37 -9.75 16.32
C PRO A 582 9.93 -11.04 15.64
N ASN A 583 10.65 -12.14 15.88
CA ASN A 583 10.25 -13.48 15.44
C ASN A 583 8.79 -13.75 15.85
N ALA A 584 7.95 -14.22 14.91
CA ALA A 584 6.52 -14.38 15.11
C ALA A 584 6.20 -15.35 16.26
N LYS A 585 6.94 -16.46 16.40
CA LYS A 585 6.75 -17.43 17.49
C LYS A 585 6.98 -16.78 18.85
N GLU A 586 8.08 -16.05 18.98
CA GLU A 586 8.38 -15.33 20.22
C GLU A 586 7.36 -14.23 20.50
N CYS A 587 6.95 -13.49 19.47
CA CYS A 587 5.96 -12.44 19.59
C CYS A 587 4.62 -13.00 20.09
N TYR A 588 4.05 -14.02 19.44
CA TYR A 588 2.79 -14.63 19.89
C TYR A 588 2.89 -15.17 21.31
N CYS A 589 4.00 -15.81 21.68
CA CYS A 589 4.22 -16.31 23.04
C CYS A 589 4.29 -15.18 24.07
N LYS A 590 5.10 -14.14 23.81
CA LYS A 590 5.36 -13.07 24.79
C LYS A 590 4.24 -12.03 24.86
N VAL A 591 3.63 -11.70 23.72
CA VAL A 591 2.58 -10.68 23.60
C VAL A 591 1.21 -11.26 23.92
N PHE A 592 0.93 -12.49 23.48
CA PHE A 592 -0.39 -13.12 23.57
C PHE A 592 -0.40 -14.44 24.37
N GLY A 593 0.71 -14.86 24.98
CA GLY A 593 0.75 -16.13 25.72
C GLY A 593 0.61 -17.39 24.84
N LEU A 594 0.61 -17.25 23.51
CA LEU A 594 0.42 -18.36 22.56
C LEU A 594 1.79 -19.00 22.22
N CYS A 595 2.32 -19.78 23.15
CA CYS A 595 3.69 -20.33 23.03
C CYS A 595 3.79 -21.65 22.25
N ASP A 596 2.70 -22.39 22.16
CA ASP A 596 2.65 -23.72 21.56
C ASP A 596 2.29 -23.70 20.07
N LEU A 597 2.78 -22.68 19.34
CA LEU A 597 2.54 -22.52 17.91
C LEU A 597 3.63 -23.19 17.07
N THR A 598 3.20 -23.78 15.95
CA THR A 598 4.09 -24.21 14.85
C THR A 598 4.34 -23.03 13.94
N CYS A 599 5.61 -22.64 13.77
CA CYS A 599 5.98 -21.48 12.98
C CYS A 599 7.03 -21.89 11.94
N PRO A 600 6.63 -22.17 10.69
CA PRO A 600 7.54 -22.73 9.68
C PRO A 600 8.58 -21.73 9.17
N TRP A 601 8.40 -20.44 9.44
CA TRP A 601 9.34 -19.37 9.08
C TRP A 601 9.31 -18.25 10.12
N GLU A 602 10.29 -17.35 10.06
CA GLU A 602 10.54 -16.35 11.12
C GLU A 602 9.37 -15.39 11.36
N GLY A 603 8.61 -15.07 10.33
CA GLY A 603 7.55 -14.06 10.37
C GLY A 603 6.13 -14.59 10.35
N GLY A 604 5.91 -15.90 10.52
CA GLY A 604 4.56 -16.46 10.51
C GLY A 604 4.43 -17.78 11.22
N CYS A 605 3.24 -17.99 11.79
CA CYS A 605 2.84 -19.24 12.42
C CYS A 605 1.64 -19.84 11.70
N ASP A 606 1.63 -21.17 11.60
CA ASP A 606 0.53 -21.92 11.04
C ASP A 606 -0.74 -21.61 11.82
N ASP A 607 -1.86 -21.57 11.11
CA ASP A 607 -3.19 -21.41 11.68
C ASP A 607 -3.38 -20.17 12.59
N ARG A 608 -2.56 -19.12 12.42
CA ARG A 608 -2.69 -17.86 13.17
C ARG A 608 -3.23 -16.72 12.34
N TYR A 609 -2.66 -16.51 11.18
CA TYR A 609 -3.04 -15.40 10.32
C TYR A 609 -2.79 -15.76 8.86
N SER A 610 -3.81 -15.51 8.05
CA SER A 610 -3.68 -15.43 6.59
C SER A 610 -4.06 -14.02 6.18
N LEU A 611 -3.37 -13.42 5.21
CA LEU A 611 -3.86 -12.18 4.63
C LEU A 611 -5.21 -12.48 3.96
N PRO A 612 -6.32 -11.83 4.36
CA PRO A 612 -7.61 -12.15 3.78
C PRO A 612 -7.66 -11.75 2.31
N PRO A 613 -8.54 -12.40 1.54
CA PRO A 613 -8.78 -12.02 0.17
C PRO A 613 -9.41 -10.65 0.03
N PHE A 614 -9.83 -9.97 1.12
CA PHE A 614 -10.37 -8.61 1.13
C PHE A 614 -10.07 -7.84 2.42
N SER A 615 -9.88 -6.52 2.31
CA SER A 615 -9.76 -5.63 3.47
C SER A 615 -11.10 -5.49 4.22
N SER A 616 -12.22 -5.61 3.51
CA SER A 616 -13.56 -5.61 4.08
C SER A 616 -14.04 -7.04 4.32
N LEU A 617 -14.42 -7.37 5.55
CA LEU A 617 -14.95 -8.70 5.87
C LEU A 617 -16.38 -8.86 5.34
N PRO A 618 -16.83 -10.09 5.00
CA PRO A 618 -18.16 -10.34 4.47
C PRO A 618 -19.27 -9.92 5.44
N LYS A 619 -20.41 -9.53 4.90
CA LYS A 619 -21.60 -9.26 5.71
C LYS A 619 -22.04 -10.55 6.42
N GLY A 620 -22.11 -10.52 7.74
CA GLY A 620 -22.42 -11.69 8.57
C GLY A 620 -21.20 -12.46 9.06
N TRP A 621 -19.98 -12.00 8.76
CA TRP A 621 -18.77 -12.48 9.41
C TRP A 621 -18.89 -12.39 10.94
N PRO A 622 -18.38 -13.37 11.70
CA PRO A 622 -17.61 -14.54 11.28
C PRO A 622 -18.46 -15.75 10.88
N ASN A 623 -19.78 -15.71 11.05
CA ASN A 623 -20.66 -16.85 10.80
C ASN A 623 -20.90 -17.11 9.30
N ILE A 624 -20.61 -16.13 8.44
CA ILE A 624 -20.69 -16.24 6.99
C ILE A 624 -19.30 -15.98 6.39
N GLY A 625 -18.80 -16.94 5.64
CA GLY A 625 -17.49 -16.90 5.01
C GLY A 625 -17.44 -16.11 3.71
N TRP A 626 -16.26 -16.07 3.11
CA TRP A 626 -15.96 -15.27 1.92
C TRP A 626 -16.83 -15.61 0.70
N LYS A 627 -17.36 -16.84 0.62
CA LYS A 627 -18.21 -17.33 -0.47
C LYS A 627 -19.69 -17.39 -0.07
N GLY A 628 -20.08 -16.72 1.03
CA GLY A 628 -21.44 -16.72 1.54
C GLY A 628 -21.85 -18.02 2.27
N GLN A 629 -20.89 -18.92 2.51
CA GLN A 629 -21.13 -20.19 3.18
C GLN A 629 -21.19 -20.02 4.71
N PRO A 630 -22.02 -20.80 5.43
CA PRO A 630 -21.98 -20.83 6.88
C PRO A 630 -20.60 -21.30 7.38
N GLN A 631 -20.08 -20.66 8.42
CA GLN A 631 -18.85 -21.05 9.11
C GLN A 631 -19.16 -21.42 10.56
N ASP A 632 -18.50 -22.47 11.06
CA ASP A 632 -18.47 -22.77 12.48
C ASP A 632 -17.22 -22.12 13.10
N THR A 633 -17.42 -21.04 13.85
CA THR A 633 -16.35 -20.30 14.52
C THR A 633 -15.74 -21.04 15.71
N THR A 634 -16.32 -22.18 16.10
CA THR A 634 -15.81 -23.03 17.18
C THR A 634 -14.87 -24.13 16.70
N HIS A 635 -14.74 -24.34 15.38
CA HIS A 635 -13.89 -25.38 14.80
C HIS A 635 -13.09 -24.89 13.59
N GLY A 636 -11.77 -24.73 13.76
CA GLY A 636 -10.82 -24.54 12.66
C GLY A 636 -10.53 -23.09 12.27
N LEU A 637 -9.86 -22.92 11.13
CA LEU A 637 -9.64 -21.64 10.48
C LEU A 637 -10.87 -21.23 9.66
N PRO A 638 -11.10 -19.93 9.41
CA PRO A 638 -12.13 -19.54 8.46
C PRO A 638 -11.86 -20.16 7.09
N GLU A 639 -12.94 -20.57 6.43
CA GLU A 639 -12.86 -21.12 5.09
C GLU A 639 -12.57 -19.99 4.09
N THR A 640 -11.38 -20.04 3.49
CA THR A 640 -10.87 -19.09 2.48
C THR A 640 -11.50 -19.23 1.11
#